data_AF-A0A4Q5UA66-F1
#
_entry.id   AF-A0A4Q5UA66-F1
#
_cell.length_a   1.000
_cell.length_b   1.000
_cell.length_c   1.000
_cell.angle_alpha   90.00
_cell.angle_beta   90.00
_cell.angle_gamma   90.00
#
_symmetry.space_group_name_H-M   'P 1'
#
loop_
_entity.id
_entity.type
_entity.pdbx_description
1 polymer ?
#
loop_
_entity_poly.entity_id
_entity_poly.type
_entity_poly.pdbx_seq_one_letter_code
_entity_poly.pdbx_strand_id
1 'polypeptide(L)'
;MQRLSVQAIPCRSITTSQAIRVIVPVILFQFLFVTRLLAQFNVSEIYTDYLGLWKSTSTTLNPVKPVNSNNLLAFTWNGRTFSTGVNDPLLSANLVPFEPKDFRAFPIDAVSTSGSPLVGYGQLYDGVNNGASVPPPFTAPATSQFLASLLTDGVKGLDIGSGIANVAAGSLRFNLSSLGIAASAIDDMVPDVIVTQVAAPSPTALDTIYFVDALGAVVGNKLSINHDGIPRVGIWKPDFYSLNGTLTAANTAADKDMRLWAADLTSFGINAGNVANAVALIYRLNGSSDPAFVAFNVPSISVATRLSITTPFSPTIAPACCGGTGNSVSTVSPAVQVQDGSGNNILQEGILVTANIFSGPAGYGVLSGTTTVTTDAQGRATFTNLGLPCEEGNYVIRFSSSNLDPANSATVTVASQSYYVKPGATSSLSSISSWAANLDGSGPAPADFGPGKNFVVNTGSATTNFTTGANWTVTGKLTIPAGKTLTISANTTTTLSCDINQVGRIESGVASTLVLNGSGAQRLDGISNLVNLTIHNPSGVNLYGATTVTGQARLTTGLLQVNGVNLSLNGTLVRTSGSINASALNSSVTFDGSSALTLVTGLFSSPVYDLNVNNAAGITLGTNLTVNNRVNMTNGLLKLGSNNLTTSSVAGGGSTSYIQTAAAGAVTVTVNAGAQVLVPVGRSAYNPVRITNNNAAADQFAVRVLDEVYRNSTDGTAMTEARIRRTWNIVKSGTNTGGIDFEFNWNAGENSGVSTPSLYDYAGGWIKQTAGTGSPLSSTSFRYQGYQGSSASFALFNNAITLPVVWESFTVKKVNSGVQLDWKTASELNSLNFEVQQSQDGINWRTITSIAAAGTINTASSYNYTDKNPFGGLSYYRIRQNDIDLRSSYSAVRTINIHAHEPAGLQVLGNPVTGKQLRVRLSKDLMVEMTSADGKQIWQKKLAAGEHV
;
A
#
# COMPACT_ATOMS: atom_id res chain seq x y z
N MET A 1 -106.30 18.76 5.56
CA MET A 1 -105.43 19.41 6.56
C MET A 1 -104.78 20.62 5.90
N GLN A 2 -104.78 21.75 6.61
CA GLN A 2 -104.77 23.17 6.18
C GLN A 2 -103.55 23.60 5.31
N ARG A 3 -103.73 24.24 4.13
CA ARG A 3 -104.04 25.68 3.81
C ARG A 3 -102.81 26.60 4.07
N LEU A 4 -102.36 27.57 3.26
CA LEU A 4 -102.90 28.53 2.26
C LEU A 4 -101.68 29.12 1.48
N SER A 5 -101.66 29.30 0.14
CA SER A 5 -102.06 30.48 -0.68
C SER A 5 -101.28 31.79 -0.36
N VAL A 6 -100.86 32.71 -1.25
CA VAL A 6 -101.09 32.99 -2.68
C VAL A 6 -100.33 34.30 -3.07
N GLN A 7 -100.07 34.49 -4.37
CA GLN A 7 -99.93 35.75 -5.17
C GLN A 7 -98.68 36.63 -5.19
N ALA A 8 -98.28 36.90 -6.44
CA ALA A 8 -97.49 38.03 -6.93
C ALA A 8 -98.40 39.07 -7.62
N ILE A 9 -98.03 40.36 -7.57
CA ILE A 9 -98.57 41.49 -8.38
C ILE A 9 -97.40 42.48 -8.70
N PRO A 10 -97.42 43.23 -9.84
CA PRO A 10 -96.22 43.59 -10.61
C PRO A 10 -95.86 45.10 -10.71
N CYS A 11 -94.66 45.33 -11.27
CA CYS A 11 -94.12 46.43 -12.11
C CYS A 11 -94.74 47.85 -12.11
N ARG A 12 -93.88 48.87 -11.89
CA ARG A 12 -94.06 50.23 -12.42
C ARG A 12 -92.71 50.87 -12.78
N SER A 13 -92.60 51.34 -14.01
CA SER A 13 -91.46 52.06 -14.61
C SER A 13 -91.42 53.53 -14.19
N ILE A 14 -90.22 54.08 -13.92
CA ILE A 14 -89.98 55.52 -13.86
C ILE A 14 -88.81 55.89 -14.79
N THR A 15 -89.07 56.92 -15.58
CA THR A 15 -88.28 57.56 -16.63
C THR A 15 -87.19 58.50 -16.09
N THR A 16 -86.18 58.67 -16.94
CA THR A 16 -85.12 59.69 -16.99
C THR A 16 -85.43 61.06 -16.38
N SER A 17 -84.86 61.33 -15.19
CA SER A 17 -84.42 62.67 -14.77
C SER A 17 -83.67 62.59 -13.43
N GLN A 18 -82.48 61.97 -13.40
CA GLN A 18 -81.51 62.11 -12.28
C GLN A 18 -80.12 61.51 -12.62
N ALA A 19 -79.57 61.82 -13.79
CA ALA A 19 -78.29 61.26 -14.23
C ALA A 19 -77.02 61.93 -13.62
N ILE A 20 -77.14 62.84 -12.63
CA ILE A 20 -75.99 63.64 -12.13
C ILE A 20 -75.77 63.54 -10.60
N ARG A 21 -76.45 62.61 -9.89
CA ARG A 21 -76.21 62.41 -8.42
C ARG A 21 -75.83 61.01 -7.97
N VAL A 22 -75.57 60.06 -8.88
CA VAL A 22 -75.25 58.65 -8.52
C VAL A 22 -73.83 58.23 -8.95
N ILE A 23 -73.10 59.03 -9.73
CA ILE A 23 -71.76 58.64 -10.21
C ILE A 23 -70.66 58.94 -9.18
N VAL A 24 -70.83 59.97 -8.34
CA VAL A 24 -69.81 60.36 -7.33
C VAL A 24 -69.76 59.37 -6.14
N PRO A 25 -70.87 58.84 -5.58
CA PRO A 25 -70.79 57.88 -4.49
C PRO A 25 -70.31 56.49 -4.93
N VAL A 26 -70.62 56.04 -6.16
CA VAL A 26 -70.25 54.70 -6.64
C VAL A 26 -68.75 54.63 -6.98
N ILE A 27 -68.18 55.70 -7.54
CA ILE A 27 -66.73 55.78 -7.76
C ILE A 27 -65.99 55.93 -6.43
N LEU A 28 -66.52 56.70 -5.45
CA LEU A 28 -65.91 56.85 -4.13
C LEU A 28 -66.00 55.56 -3.29
N PHE A 29 -67.10 54.79 -3.40
CA PHE A 29 -67.27 53.50 -2.70
C PHE A 29 -66.45 52.38 -3.35
N GLN A 30 -66.30 52.36 -4.69
CA GLN A 30 -65.34 51.47 -5.36
C GLN A 30 -63.87 51.87 -5.08
N PHE A 31 -63.55 53.17 -4.98
CA PHE A 31 -62.20 53.61 -4.58
C PHE A 31 -61.89 53.23 -3.13
N LEU A 32 -62.83 53.43 -2.20
CA LEU A 32 -62.67 53.06 -0.78
C LEU A 32 -62.53 51.54 -0.59
N PHE A 33 -63.22 50.70 -1.37
CA PHE A 33 -63.07 49.24 -1.34
C PHE A 33 -61.73 48.77 -1.93
N VAL A 34 -61.27 49.37 -3.04
CA VAL A 34 -59.97 49.05 -3.65
C VAL A 34 -58.81 49.50 -2.75
N THR A 35 -58.92 50.65 -2.06
CA THR A 35 -57.91 51.08 -1.09
C THR A 35 -57.87 50.20 0.18
N ARG A 36 -59.00 49.61 0.60
CA ARG A 36 -59.03 48.66 1.72
C ARG A 36 -58.42 47.30 1.36
N LEU A 37 -58.65 46.79 0.15
CA LEU A 37 -57.99 45.56 -0.34
C LEU A 37 -56.46 45.71 -0.40
N LEU A 38 -55.95 46.87 -0.82
CA LEU A 38 -54.49 47.11 -0.88
C LEU A 38 -53.85 47.27 0.51
N ALA A 39 -54.58 47.77 1.51
CA ALA A 39 -54.08 47.88 2.88
C ALA A 39 -53.99 46.54 3.61
N GLN A 40 -54.85 45.57 3.25
CA GLN A 40 -54.96 44.28 3.93
C GLN A 40 -53.75 43.36 3.72
N PHE A 41 -52.84 43.65 2.78
CA PHE A 41 -51.74 42.74 2.47
C PHE A 41 -50.34 43.18 2.92
N ASN A 42 -50.24 44.40 3.46
CA ASN A 42 -48.96 45.02 3.77
C ASN A 42 -48.59 44.82 5.24
N VAL A 43 -47.41 44.25 5.47
CA VAL A 43 -46.79 44.26 6.79
C VAL A 43 -46.17 45.64 7.04
N SER A 44 -46.40 46.21 8.22
CA SER A 44 -45.93 47.56 8.57
C SER A 44 -44.65 47.56 9.39
N GLU A 45 -44.28 46.45 10.03
CA GLU A 45 -43.14 46.34 10.95
C GLU A 45 -42.70 44.87 11.09
N ILE A 46 -41.40 44.65 11.31
CA ILE A 46 -40.81 43.33 11.55
C ILE A 46 -39.83 43.35 12.72
N TYR A 47 -39.70 42.19 13.38
CA TYR A 47 -38.75 41.89 14.44
C TYR A 47 -37.94 40.67 14.07
N THR A 48 -36.64 40.69 14.33
CA THR A 48 -35.73 39.59 14.03
C THR A 48 -34.69 39.39 15.13
N ASP A 49 -33.93 38.29 15.09
CA ASP A 49 -32.91 37.95 16.09
C ASP A 49 -31.52 38.55 15.83
N TYR A 50 -31.37 39.34 14.76
CA TYR A 50 -30.10 39.98 14.43
C TYR A 50 -29.62 40.90 15.56
N LEU A 51 -28.37 40.69 15.99
CA LEU A 51 -27.76 41.35 17.15
C LEU A 51 -28.60 41.24 18.44
N GLY A 52 -29.27 40.09 18.62
CA GLY A 52 -30.04 39.77 19.82
C GLY A 52 -31.52 40.14 19.68
N LEU A 53 -31.84 41.37 19.26
CA LEU A 53 -33.19 41.76 18.86
C LEU A 53 -33.11 42.97 17.94
N TRP A 54 -33.62 42.84 16.72
CA TRP A 54 -33.68 43.92 15.75
C TRP A 54 -35.12 44.22 15.36
N LYS A 55 -35.45 45.50 15.26
CA LYS A 55 -36.80 46.01 14.96
C LYS A 55 -36.72 47.05 13.86
N SER A 56 -37.60 47.01 12.87
CA SER A 56 -37.72 48.04 11.83
C SER A 56 -39.16 48.19 11.35
N THR A 57 -39.54 49.40 10.94
CA THR A 57 -40.90 49.72 10.48
C THR A 57 -40.89 50.35 9.09
N SER A 58 -42.03 50.28 8.40
CA SER A 58 -42.26 50.87 7.08
C SER A 58 -42.21 52.40 7.06
N THR A 59 -42.38 53.05 8.20
CA THR A 59 -42.33 54.51 8.36
C THR A 59 -40.99 55.00 8.92
N THR A 60 -40.33 54.18 9.75
CA THR A 60 -39.05 54.47 10.39
C THR A 60 -38.15 53.24 10.29
N LEU A 61 -37.38 53.18 9.21
CA LEU A 61 -36.43 52.09 8.98
C LEU A 61 -35.30 52.13 10.01
N ASN A 62 -34.88 50.96 10.49
CA ASN A 62 -33.74 50.86 11.38
C ASN A 62 -32.44 51.24 10.63
N PRO A 63 -31.61 52.16 11.16
CA PRO A 63 -30.37 52.55 10.50
C PRO A 63 -29.31 51.44 10.51
N VAL A 64 -29.39 50.49 11.45
CA VAL A 64 -28.51 49.31 11.51
C VAL A 64 -29.04 48.25 10.55
N LYS A 65 -28.25 47.92 9.54
CA LYS A 65 -28.64 46.96 8.50
C LYS A 65 -28.14 45.56 8.85
N PRO A 66 -28.97 44.51 8.73
CA PRO A 66 -28.51 43.14 8.85
C PRO A 66 -27.43 42.81 7.80
N VAL A 67 -26.38 42.12 8.24
CA VAL A 67 -25.22 41.73 7.42
C VAL A 67 -24.90 40.23 7.53
N ASN A 68 -25.73 39.48 8.25
CA ASN A 68 -25.60 38.06 8.56
C ASN A 68 -27.01 37.44 8.64
N SER A 69 -27.08 36.15 8.98
CA SER A 69 -28.32 35.44 9.35
C SER A 69 -29.19 36.27 10.29
N ASN A 70 -30.49 36.25 10.03
CA ASN A 70 -31.47 37.15 10.58
C ASN A 70 -32.85 36.49 10.56
N ASN A 71 -33.18 35.67 11.56
CA ASN A 71 -34.45 34.95 11.60
C ASN A 71 -35.62 35.88 11.97
N LEU A 72 -36.72 35.80 11.22
CA LEU A 72 -37.95 36.56 11.50
C LEU A 72 -38.61 36.05 12.79
N LEU A 73 -38.69 36.91 13.80
CA LEU A 73 -39.29 36.62 15.12
C LEU A 73 -40.76 37.02 15.20
N ALA A 74 -41.12 38.18 14.64
CA ALA A 74 -42.49 38.70 14.65
C ALA A 74 -42.72 39.73 13.53
N PHE A 75 -43.97 40.00 13.20
CA PHE A 75 -44.35 41.02 12.23
C PHE A 75 -45.71 41.65 12.55
N THR A 76 -45.89 42.91 12.18
CA THR A 76 -47.13 43.68 12.42
C THR A 76 -47.96 43.78 11.15
N TRP A 77 -49.17 43.27 11.20
CA TRP A 77 -50.12 43.23 10.10
C TRP A 77 -51.49 43.73 10.58
N ASN A 78 -52.10 44.67 9.84
CA ASN A 78 -53.34 45.34 10.23
C ASN A 78 -53.33 45.90 11.68
N GLY A 79 -52.17 46.41 12.12
CA GLY A 79 -52.00 47.00 13.45
C GLY A 79 -51.84 45.99 14.60
N ARG A 80 -51.79 44.68 14.32
CA ARG A 80 -51.54 43.62 15.31
C ARG A 80 -50.20 42.95 15.05
N THR A 81 -49.43 42.70 16.10
CA THR A 81 -48.12 42.03 16.00
C THR A 81 -48.28 40.54 16.28
N PHE A 82 -47.84 39.70 15.36
CA PHE A 82 -47.87 38.23 15.47
C PHE A 82 -46.44 37.70 15.57
N SER A 83 -46.15 36.80 16.52
CA SER A 83 -44.87 36.10 16.54
C SER A 83 -44.85 34.95 15.55
N THR A 84 -43.66 34.58 15.08
CA THR A 84 -43.46 33.41 14.21
C THR A 84 -43.21 32.13 15.02
N GLY A 85 -43.05 32.24 16.34
CA GLY A 85 -42.66 31.13 17.20
C GLY A 85 -41.18 30.74 17.08
N VAL A 86 -40.34 31.52 16.39
CA VAL A 86 -38.89 31.28 16.31
C VAL A 86 -38.23 31.46 17.68
N ASN A 87 -38.57 32.53 18.40
CA ASN A 87 -38.05 32.80 19.74
C ASN A 87 -38.96 33.74 20.55
N ASP A 88 -40.17 33.26 20.87
CA ASP A 88 -41.13 33.99 21.72
C ASP A 88 -40.56 34.40 23.11
N PRO A 89 -39.69 33.60 23.77
CA PRO A 89 -39.04 34.03 25.00
C PRO A 89 -38.22 35.32 24.85
N LEU A 90 -37.50 35.48 23.74
CA LEU A 90 -36.72 36.69 23.45
C LEU A 90 -37.60 37.92 23.25
N LEU A 91 -38.73 37.77 22.54
CA LEU A 91 -39.71 38.86 22.38
C LEU A 91 -40.31 39.27 23.73
N SER A 92 -40.66 38.28 24.55
CA SER A 92 -41.24 38.50 25.89
C SER A 92 -40.25 39.19 26.84
N ALA A 93 -38.98 38.76 26.83
CA ALA A 93 -37.91 39.35 27.63
C ALA A 93 -37.64 40.83 27.29
N ASN A 94 -37.94 41.24 26.06
CA ASN A 94 -37.80 42.61 25.59
C ASN A 94 -39.13 43.39 25.57
N LEU A 95 -40.17 42.88 26.23
CA LEU A 95 -41.47 43.53 26.39
C LEU A 95 -42.15 43.90 25.05
N VAL A 96 -41.90 43.13 23.99
CA VAL A 96 -42.62 43.28 22.73
C VAL A 96 -44.01 42.69 22.91
N PRO A 97 -45.11 43.45 22.69
CA PRO A 97 -46.45 42.88 22.69
C PRO A 97 -46.65 42.09 21.39
N PHE A 98 -47.07 40.83 21.49
CA PHE A 98 -47.37 39.99 20.33
C PHE A 98 -48.46 38.97 20.63
N GLU A 99 -49.08 38.48 19.56
CA GLU A 99 -49.93 37.30 19.57
C GLU A 99 -49.12 36.07 19.15
N PRO A 100 -49.00 35.03 19.99
CA PRO A 100 -48.23 33.83 19.65
C PRO A 100 -48.84 33.12 18.44
N LYS A 101 -48.01 32.87 17.43
CA LYS A 101 -48.32 31.98 16.30
C LYS A 101 -47.13 31.08 16.01
N ASP A 102 -47.30 30.16 15.08
CA ASP A 102 -46.28 29.21 14.67
C ASP A 102 -46.15 29.27 13.16
N PHE A 103 -45.13 30.00 12.66
CA PHE A 103 -44.86 30.10 11.24
C PHE A 103 -43.67 29.23 10.85
N ARG A 104 -43.76 28.63 9.67
CA ARG A 104 -42.67 27.88 9.06
C ARG A 104 -42.63 28.15 7.56
N ALA A 105 -41.43 28.18 6.97
CA ALA A 105 -41.31 28.19 5.52
C ALA A 105 -41.99 26.94 4.93
N PHE A 106 -42.66 27.11 3.80
CA PHE A 106 -43.17 25.99 3.05
C PHE A 106 -42.01 25.10 2.59
N PRO A 107 -42.17 23.77 2.65
CA PRO A 107 -41.16 22.85 2.15
C PRO A 107 -41.05 22.99 0.62
N ILE A 108 -39.83 23.24 0.15
CA ILE A 108 -39.50 23.34 -1.28
C ILE A 108 -38.50 22.23 -1.62
N ASP A 109 -38.75 21.45 -2.66
CA ASP A 109 -37.84 20.35 -3.04
C ASP A 109 -36.74 20.82 -4.00
N ALA A 110 -37.10 21.64 -4.99
CA ALA A 110 -36.18 22.14 -5.98
C ALA A 110 -36.60 23.53 -6.46
N VAL A 111 -35.61 24.39 -6.72
CA VAL A 111 -35.78 25.68 -7.41
C VAL A 111 -34.98 25.63 -8.71
N SER A 112 -35.55 26.15 -9.79
CA SER A 112 -34.89 26.12 -11.10
C SER A 112 -33.56 26.88 -11.08
N THR A 113 -32.52 26.31 -11.70
CA THR A 113 -31.22 26.96 -11.93
C THR A 113 -31.19 27.75 -13.25
N SER A 114 -32.28 27.72 -14.04
CA SER A 114 -32.42 28.49 -15.28
C SER A 114 -32.53 29.99 -15.01
N GLY A 115 -32.10 30.85 -15.93
CA GLY A 115 -32.32 32.31 -15.81
C GLY A 115 -31.27 33.05 -14.96
N SER A 116 -30.14 32.41 -14.67
CA SER A 116 -29.00 32.98 -13.93
C SER A 116 -29.35 33.51 -12.53
N PRO A 117 -29.98 32.70 -11.66
CA PRO A 117 -30.23 33.10 -10.28
C PRO A 117 -28.92 33.30 -9.52
N LEU A 118 -28.99 34.17 -8.51
CA LEU A 118 -27.87 34.51 -7.63
C LEU A 118 -28.18 34.04 -6.21
N VAL A 119 -27.18 33.49 -5.55
CA VAL A 119 -27.20 33.07 -4.14
C VAL A 119 -26.89 34.29 -3.27
N GLY A 120 -27.86 34.75 -2.49
CA GLY A 120 -27.72 35.89 -1.60
C GLY A 120 -27.44 35.48 -0.16
N TYR A 121 -26.40 36.04 0.43
CA TYR A 121 -26.11 35.96 1.85
C TYR A 121 -25.79 37.35 2.40
N GLY A 122 -25.98 37.57 3.69
CA GLY A 122 -25.44 38.76 4.34
C GLY A 122 -23.93 38.90 4.09
N GLN A 123 -23.45 40.13 3.85
CA GLN A 123 -22.06 40.44 3.48
C GLN A 123 -20.97 39.99 4.49
N LEU A 124 -21.33 39.46 5.67
CA LEU A 124 -20.38 38.91 6.64
C LEU A 124 -20.63 37.42 6.92
N TYR A 125 -21.49 36.76 6.15
CA TYR A 125 -21.86 35.36 6.36
C TYR A 125 -20.64 34.44 6.26
N ASP A 126 -19.74 34.76 5.35
CA ASP A 126 -18.46 34.07 5.14
C ASP A 126 -17.28 34.75 5.86
N GLY A 127 -17.56 35.77 6.67
CA GLY A 127 -16.57 36.56 7.40
C GLY A 127 -15.84 37.62 6.57
N VAL A 128 -16.15 37.81 5.28
CA VAL A 128 -15.44 38.74 4.39
C VAL A 128 -16.32 39.93 4.04
N ASN A 129 -16.06 41.08 4.67
CA ASN A 129 -16.81 42.31 4.41
C ASN A 129 -16.68 42.76 2.94
N ASN A 130 -17.77 42.77 2.17
CA ASN A 130 -17.83 43.22 0.78
C ASN A 130 -16.82 42.50 -0.13
N GLY A 131 -16.64 41.19 0.06
CA GLY A 131 -15.65 40.44 -0.70
C GLY A 131 -15.95 38.94 -0.74
N ALA A 132 -15.32 38.24 -1.67
CA ALA A 132 -15.50 36.80 -1.82
C ALA A 132 -14.57 36.03 -0.88
N SER A 133 -15.12 35.07 -0.15
CA SER A 133 -14.34 33.99 0.48
C SER A 133 -13.82 32.96 -0.54
N VAL A 134 -12.72 32.28 -0.19
CA VAL A 134 -12.16 31.16 -0.95
C VAL A 134 -11.93 29.98 -0.01
N PRO A 135 -12.66 28.85 -0.17
CA PRO A 135 -13.77 28.65 -1.12
C PRO A 135 -15.01 29.50 -0.77
N PRO A 136 -15.95 29.71 -1.72
CA PRO A 136 -17.21 30.40 -1.44
C PRO A 136 -18.02 29.68 -0.35
N PRO A 137 -19.04 30.32 0.26
CA PRO A 137 -19.77 29.76 1.41
C PRO A 137 -20.70 28.58 1.08
N PHE A 138 -20.61 28.02 -0.13
CA PHE A 138 -21.35 26.85 -0.59
C PHE A 138 -20.55 26.06 -1.64
N THR A 139 -20.99 24.83 -1.91
CA THR A 139 -20.37 24.00 -2.96
C THR A 139 -20.83 24.48 -4.34
N ALA A 140 -19.88 24.98 -5.15
CA ALA A 140 -20.14 25.39 -6.52
C ALA A 140 -19.91 24.25 -7.53
N PRO A 141 -20.74 24.09 -8.58
CA PRO A 141 -21.93 24.89 -8.87
C PRO A 141 -23.12 24.53 -7.97
N ALA A 142 -23.88 25.55 -7.57
CA ALA A 142 -25.11 25.39 -6.79
C ALA A 142 -26.15 24.54 -7.55
N THR A 143 -26.74 23.57 -6.85
CA THR A 143 -27.79 22.69 -7.38
C THR A 143 -29.20 23.26 -7.15
N SER A 144 -30.20 22.73 -7.85
CA SER A 144 -31.61 23.11 -7.63
C SER A 144 -32.10 22.86 -6.21
N GLN A 145 -31.59 21.82 -5.54
CA GLN A 145 -31.89 21.48 -4.15
C GLN A 145 -31.19 22.43 -3.19
N PHE A 146 -29.96 22.85 -3.50
CA PHE A 146 -29.26 23.87 -2.71
C PHE A 146 -30.02 25.20 -2.77
N LEU A 147 -30.48 25.62 -3.95
CA LEU A 147 -31.33 26.81 -4.07
C LEU A 147 -32.62 26.66 -3.26
N ALA A 148 -33.27 25.51 -3.29
CA ALA A 148 -34.43 25.24 -2.44
C ALA A 148 -34.12 25.38 -0.95
N SER A 149 -32.92 24.99 -0.49
CA SER A 149 -32.50 25.14 0.90
C SER A 149 -32.30 26.59 1.36
N LEU A 150 -32.00 27.52 0.43
CA LEU A 150 -31.94 28.96 0.73
C LEU A 150 -33.31 29.59 0.98
N LEU A 151 -34.39 28.91 0.54
CA LEU A 151 -35.76 29.41 0.74
C LEU A 151 -36.40 28.89 2.03
N THR A 152 -35.62 28.15 2.80
CA THR A 152 -36.06 27.34 3.94
C THR A 152 -34.96 27.20 5.00
N ASP A 153 -33.92 28.04 4.97
CA ASP A 153 -32.85 28.07 5.95
C ASP A 153 -33.18 28.94 7.17
N GLY A 154 -32.38 28.76 8.23
CA GLY A 154 -32.67 29.34 9.53
C GLY A 154 -33.68 28.55 10.36
N VAL A 155 -33.99 29.08 11.54
CA VAL A 155 -34.91 28.45 12.48
C VAL A 155 -36.32 28.49 11.86
N LYS A 156 -36.93 27.31 11.70
CA LYS A 156 -38.21 27.12 10.98
C LYS A 156 -38.20 27.59 9.52
N GLY A 157 -37.02 27.78 8.93
CA GLY A 157 -36.85 28.26 7.56
C GLY A 157 -37.11 29.75 7.38
N LEU A 158 -37.04 30.55 8.45
CA LEU A 158 -37.44 31.95 8.45
C LEU A 158 -36.25 32.92 8.49
N ASP A 159 -35.08 32.52 7.97
CA ASP A 159 -33.96 33.45 7.80
C ASP A 159 -34.27 34.44 6.66
N ILE A 160 -34.35 35.74 6.98
CA ILE A 160 -34.51 36.79 5.97
C ILE A 160 -33.16 37.44 5.60
N GLY A 161 -32.05 36.93 6.14
CA GLY A 161 -30.66 37.31 5.88
C GLY A 161 -29.96 36.46 4.81
N SER A 162 -30.71 35.62 4.11
CA SER A 162 -30.32 34.81 2.95
C SER A 162 -31.47 34.81 1.93
N GLY A 163 -31.21 34.37 0.70
CA GLY A 163 -32.25 34.22 -0.30
C GLY A 163 -31.73 34.07 -1.72
N ILE A 164 -32.65 34.18 -2.68
CA ILE A 164 -32.33 34.08 -4.11
C ILE A 164 -32.68 35.40 -4.80
N ALA A 165 -31.74 35.95 -5.57
CA ALA A 165 -32.02 37.05 -6.50
C ALA A 165 -32.12 36.53 -7.94
N ASN A 166 -32.93 37.19 -8.77
CA ASN A 166 -33.28 36.76 -10.12
C ASN A 166 -33.82 35.32 -10.17
N VAL A 167 -34.68 34.96 -9.21
CA VAL A 167 -35.28 33.61 -9.20
C VAL A 167 -36.08 33.38 -10.47
N ALA A 168 -35.92 32.22 -11.12
CA ALA A 168 -36.59 31.95 -12.39
C ALA A 168 -38.12 32.05 -12.28
N ALA A 169 -38.77 32.58 -13.32
CA ALA A 169 -40.22 32.51 -13.44
C ALA A 169 -40.67 31.04 -13.47
N GLY A 170 -41.74 30.71 -12.73
CA GLY A 170 -42.14 29.32 -12.52
C GLY A 170 -43.29 29.17 -11.53
N SER A 171 -43.58 27.94 -11.12
CA SER A 171 -44.61 27.67 -10.10
C SER A 171 -44.03 26.78 -9.00
N LEU A 172 -44.15 27.23 -7.76
CA LEU A 172 -43.97 26.40 -6.57
C LEU A 172 -45.33 25.85 -6.15
N ARG A 173 -45.39 24.54 -5.88
CA ARG A 173 -46.61 23.85 -5.45
C ARG A 173 -46.38 23.25 -4.06
N PHE A 174 -47.28 23.56 -3.14
CA PHE A 174 -47.27 23.06 -1.77
C PHE A 174 -48.51 22.20 -1.52
N ASN A 175 -48.33 20.88 -1.46
CA ASN A 175 -49.45 19.96 -1.23
C ASN A 175 -49.89 20.00 0.23
N LEU A 176 -51.21 20.03 0.44
CA LEU A 176 -51.82 19.96 1.76
C LEU A 176 -52.03 18.50 2.19
N SER A 177 -52.13 18.28 3.50
CA SER A 177 -52.52 16.98 4.07
C SER A 177 -54.02 16.72 3.92
N SER A 178 -54.47 15.54 4.37
CA SER A 178 -55.90 15.23 4.47
C SER A 178 -56.67 16.17 5.43
N LEU A 179 -55.99 16.85 6.35
CA LEU A 179 -56.62 17.90 7.18
C LEU A 179 -56.83 19.21 6.39
N GLY A 180 -56.10 19.40 5.29
CA GLY A 180 -56.22 20.58 4.44
C GLY A 180 -55.96 21.88 5.19
N ILE A 181 -56.98 22.72 5.22
CA ILE A 181 -56.99 24.03 5.89
C ILE A 181 -57.92 23.93 7.11
N ALA A 182 -57.44 24.40 8.27
CA ALA A 182 -58.22 24.37 9.49
C ALA A 182 -59.45 25.29 9.41
N ALA A 183 -60.63 24.76 9.71
CA ALA A 183 -61.87 25.55 9.70
C ALA A 183 -61.84 26.73 10.68
N SER A 184 -61.08 26.61 11.78
CA SER A 184 -60.89 27.67 12.77
C SER A 184 -60.01 28.83 12.29
N ALA A 185 -59.27 28.66 11.20
CA ALA A 185 -58.43 29.69 10.60
C ALA A 185 -59.18 30.49 9.51
N ILE A 186 -60.44 30.15 9.23
CA ILE A 186 -61.26 30.92 8.30
C ILE A 186 -61.84 32.11 9.07
N ASP A 187 -61.61 33.32 8.56
CA ASP A 187 -62.15 34.58 9.09
C ASP A 187 -61.71 34.91 10.53
N ASP A 188 -60.50 34.48 10.91
CA ASP A 188 -59.92 34.71 12.25
C ASP A 188 -59.10 36.02 12.34
N MET A 189 -58.98 36.74 11.23
CA MET A 189 -58.15 37.95 11.09
C MET A 189 -56.69 37.71 11.48
N VAL A 190 -56.18 36.50 11.26
CA VAL A 190 -54.77 36.13 11.41
C VAL A 190 -54.16 35.91 10.03
N PRO A 191 -52.93 36.39 9.77
CA PRO A 191 -52.24 36.06 8.53
C PRO A 191 -51.90 34.55 8.48
N ASP A 192 -52.20 33.90 7.37
CA ASP A 192 -51.99 32.46 7.19
C ASP A 192 -50.85 32.14 6.23
N VAL A 193 -50.52 33.08 5.33
CA VAL A 193 -49.41 32.99 4.38
C VAL A 193 -48.63 34.29 4.41
N ILE A 194 -47.30 34.18 4.42
CA ILE A 194 -46.39 35.30 4.24
C ILE A 194 -45.41 35.03 3.11
N VAL A 195 -45.10 36.08 2.33
CA VAL A 195 -44.17 36.02 1.20
C VAL A 195 -43.18 37.18 1.36
N THR A 196 -41.88 36.86 1.34
CA THR A 196 -40.82 37.87 1.39
C THR A 196 -40.39 38.31 0.00
N GLN A 197 -39.76 39.49 -0.06
CA GLN A 197 -38.96 39.92 -1.20
C GLN A 197 -37.74 40.67 -0.67
N VAL A 198 -36.53 40.24 -1.07
CA VAL A 198 -35.26 40.71 -0.47
C VAL A 198 -34.23 41.25 -1.47
N ALA A 199 -34.58 41.32 -2.76
CA ALA A 199 -33.72 41.89 -3.80
C ALA A 199 -34.42 43.03 -4.55
N ALA A 200 -34.36 43.08 -5.89
CA ALA A 200 -34.99 44.14 -6.69
C ALA A 200 -36.30 43.66 -7.33
N PRO A 201 -37.49 44.15 -6.91
CA PRO A 201 -38.75 43.75 -7.51
C PRO A 201 -38.98 44.42 -8.88
N SER A 202 -39.90 43.85 -9.67
CA SER A 202 -40.37 44.47 -10.91
C SER A 202 -41.56 45.41 -10.66
N PRO A 203 -41.60 46.60 -11.28
CA PRO A 203 -42.74 47.51 -11.16
C PRO A 203 -43.96 47.09 -12.01
N THR A 204 -43.82 46.07 -12.86
CA THR A 204 -44.87 45.65 -13.82
C THR A 204 -45.17 44.15 -13.80
N ALA A 205 -44.22 43.33 -13.37
CA ALA A 205 -44.44 41.89 -13.24
C ALA A 205 -45.04 41.57 -11.86
N LEU A 206 -46.11 40.78 -11.84
CA LEU A 206 -46.82 40.38 -10.63
C LEU A 206 -46.63 38.90 -10.38
N ASP A 207 -46.43 38.53 -9.12
CA ASP A 207 -46.60 37.13 -8.73
C ASP A 207 -48.09 36.80 -8.57
N THR A 208 -48.43 35.52 -8.60
CA THR A 208 -49.78 35.07 -8.24
C THR A 208 -49.75 33.93 -7.25
N ILE A 209 -50.63 33.96 -6.25
CA ILE A 209 -50.74 32.92 -5.23
C ILE A 209 -52.21 32.52 -5.04
N TYR A 210 -52.48 31.21 -5.01
CA TYR A 210 -53.85 30.67 -4.97
C TYR A 210 -53.93 29.19 -4.56
N PHE A 211 -55.07 28.76 -4.03
CA PHE A 211 -55.35 27.35 -3.76
C PHE A 211 -55.94 26.64 -4.97
N VAL A 212 -55.71 25.35 -5.07
CA VAL A 212 -56.27 24.48 -6.11
C VAL A 212 -56.87 23.19 -5.54
N ASP A 213 -57.78 22.59 -6.30
CA ASP A 213 -58.34 21.27 -6.03
C ASP A 213 -57.52 20.12 -6.63
N ALA A 214 -58.00 18.89 -6.45
CA ALA A 214 -57.35 17.68 -6.93
C ALA A 214 -57.22 17.61 -8.47
N LEU A 215 -58.04 18.37 -9.21
CA LEU A 215 -57.98 18.48 -10.67
C LEU A 215 -57.13 19.68 -11.12
N GLY A 216 -56.60 20.47 -10.18
CA GLY A 216 -55.81 21.67 -10.44
C GLY A 216 -56.63 22.92 -10.72
N ALA A 217 -57.96 22.89 -10.55
CA ALA A 217 -58.81 24.07 -10.67
C ALA A 217 -58.67 24.96 -9.44
N VAL A 218 -58.82 26.28 -9.60
CA VAL A 218 -58.68 27.24 -8.50
C VAL A 218 -59.82 27.07 -7.49
N VAL A 219 -59.48 27.01 -6.22
CA VAL A 219 -60.43 27.05 -5.11
C VAL A 219 -60.42 28.45 -4.51
N GLY A 220 -61.55 29.15 -4.59
CA GLY A 220 -61.66 30.55 -4.21
C GLY A 220 -61.12 31.51 -5.26
N ASN A 221 -60.23 32.42 -4.87
CA ASN A 221 -59.71 33.54 -5.66
C ASN A 221 -58.20 33.41 -5.88
N LYS A 222 -57.71 33.98 -7.00
CA LYS A 222 -56.28 34.23 -7.19
C LYS A 222 -55.90 35.58 -6.61
N LEU A 223 -54.85 35.62 -5.80
CA LEU A 223 -54.25 36.85 -5.33
C LEU A 223 -53.05 37.21 -6.19
N SER A 224 -52.92 38.49 -6.53
CA SER A 224 -51.75 39.03 -7.24
C SER A 224 -50.87 39.79 -6.25
N ILE A 225 -49.57 39.55 -6.28
CA ILE A 225 -48.61 40.23 -5.41
C ILE A 225 -47.79 41.20 -6.26
N ASN A 226 -47.98 42.49 -6.00
CA ASN A 226 -47.14 43.55 -6.55
C ASN A 226 -46.04 43.90 -5.53
N HIS A 227 -44.87 43.28 -5.64
CA HIS A 227 -43.78 43.51 -4.70
C HIS A 227 -43.29 44.96 -4.68
N ASP A 228 -43.31 45.68 -5.81
CA ASP A 228 -42.91 47.09 -5.87
C ASP A 228 -43.89 47.99 -5.10
N GLY A 229 -45.16 47.61 -5.06
CA GLY A 229 -46.21 48.30 -4.30
C GLY A 229 -46.22 48.01 -2.80
N ILE A 230 -45.43 47.06 -2.31
CA ILE A 230 -45.37 46.71 -0.88
C ILE A 230 -44.36 47.65 -0.20
N PRO A 231 -44.74 48.31 0.92
CA PRO A 231 -43.81 49.12 1.69
C PRO A 231 -42.60 48.29 2.16
N ARG A 232 -41.39 48.84 1.99
CA ARG A 232 -40.20 48.25 2.61
C ARG A 232 -40.31 48.33 4.13
N VAL A 233 -39.98 47.25 4.82
CA VAL A 233 -40.00 47.14 6.29
C VAL A 233 -38.59 47.06 6.89
N GLY A 234 -37.57 46.91 6.05
CA GLY A 234 -36.16 46.86 6.45
C GLY A 234 -35.21 47.10 5.28
N ILE A 235 -33.92 47.23 5.59
CA ILE A 235 -32.84 47.25 4.60
C ILE A 235 -31.72 46.34 5.13
N TRP A 236 -31.23 45.43 4.30
CA TRP A 236 -30.08 44.56 4.59
C TRP A 236 -28.95 44.78 3.60
N LYS A 237 -27.77 44.22 3.91
CA LYS A 237 -26.57 44.28 3.06
C LYS A 237 -26.14 42.88 2.63
N PRO A 238 -26.59 42.43 1.45
CA PRO A 238 -26.16 41.16 0.88
C PRO A 238 -24.92 41.24 -0.01
N ASP A 239 -24.27 40.08 -0.15
CA ASP A 239 -23.42 39.71 -1.27
C ASP A 239 -24.15 38.64 -2.13
N PHE A 240 -24.22 38.87 -3.45
CA PHE A 240 -24.92 37.98 -4.39
C PHE A 240 -23.95 37.19 -5.28
N TYR A 241 -23.74 35.92 -4.93
CA TYR A 241 -22.88 35.00 -5.66
C TYR A 241 -23.59 34.42 -6.89
N SER A 242 -22.87 34.30 -8.00
CA SER A 242 -23.34 33.43 -9.10
C SER A 242 -23.39 31.97 -8.65
N LEU A 243 -24.13 31.11 -9.37
CA LEU A 243 -24.18 29.67 -9.06
C LEU A 243 -22.81 28.98 -9.05
N ASN A 244 -21.82 29.54 -9.76
CA ASN A 244 -20.44 29.04 -9.77
C ASN A 244 -19.58 29.61 -8.62
N GLY A 245 -20.18 30.30 -7.64
CA GLY A 245 -19.47 30.87 -6.50
C GLY A 245 -18.68 32.14 -6.80
N THR A 246 -18.85 32.73 -7.99
CA THR A 246 -18.18 34.01 -8.34
C THR A 246 -18.99 35.19 -7.83
N LEU A 247 -18.31 36.13 -7.16
CA LEU A 247 -18.84 37.43 -6.72
C LEU A 247 -18.26 38.55 -7.58
N THR A 248 -19.07 39.52 -7.97
CA THR A 248 -18.63 40.68 -8.78
C THR A 248 -18.87 41.98 -8.01
N ALA A 249 -18.19 43.06 -8.38
CA ALA A 249 -18.36 44.37 -7.72
C ALA A 249 -19.81 44.91 -7.80
N ALA A 250 -20.59 44.51 -8.82
CA ALA A 250 -22.01 44.87 -8.95
C ALA A 250 -22.91 44.13 -7.94
N ASN A 251 -22.40 43.04 -7.36
CA ASN A 251 -23.12 42.14 -6.48
C ASN A 251 -22.68 42.23 -5.01
N THR A 252 -21.76 43.13 -4.69
CA THR A 252 -21.30 43.40 -3.32
C THR A 252 -21.90 44.68 -2.77
N ALA A 253 -22.06 44.74 -1.44
CA ALA A 253 -22.23 45.99 -0.68
C ALA A 253 -23.48 46.85 -0.96
N ALA A 254 -24.41 46.38 -1.78
CA ALA A 254 -25.55 47.18 -2.22
C ALA A 254 -26.74 46.97 -1.29
N ASP A 255 -27.18 48.03 -0.63
CA ASP A 255 -28.41 48.05 0.16
C ASP A 255 -29.57 47.40 -0.62
N LYS A 256 -30.27 46.47 0.03
CA LYS A 256 -31.50 45.89 -0.50
C LYS A 256 -32.63 46.07 0.48
N ASP A 257 -33.76 46.48 -0.06
CA ASP A 257 -34.99 46.60 0.70
C ASP A 257 -35.49 45.20 1.07
N MET A 258 -36.09 45.09 2.24
CA MET A 258 -36.80 43.91 2.71
C MET A 258 -38.29 44.23 2.71
N ARG A 259 -39.09 43.39 2.05
CA ARG A 259 -40.54 43.52 1.99
C ARG A 259 -41.20 42.24 2.46
N LEU A 260 -42.37 42.37 3.07
CA LEU A 260 -43.16 41.25 3.54
C LEU A 260 -44.63 41.47 3.19
N TRP A 261 -45.16 40.54 2.39
CA TRP A 261 -46.57 40.40 2.07
C TRP A 261 -47.19 39.39 3.04
N ALA A 262 -48.41 39.64 3.50
CA ALA A 262 -49.15 38.70 4.33
C ALA A 262 -50.63 38.68 3.97
N ALA A 263 -51.27 37.51 4.01
CA ALA A 263 -52.70 37.37 3.75
C ALA A 263 -53.33 36.32 4.67
N ASP A 264 -54.58 36.58 5.06
CA ASP A 264 -55.47 35.60 5.67
C ASP A 264 -56.13 34.71 4.60
N LEU A 265 -56.68 33.57 5.02
CA LEU A 265 -57.37 32.61 4.16
C LEU A 265 -58.63 33.19 3.49
N THR A 266 -59.31 34.14 4.13
CA THR A 266 -60.53 34.75 3.56
C THR A 266 -60.24 35.59 2.33
N SER A 267 -59.06 36.18 2.26
CA SER A 267 -58.57 36.94 1.10
C SER A 267 -58.49 36.06 -0.14
N PHE A 268 -58.13 34.78 0.04
CA PHE A 268 -58.17 33.77 -1.02
C PHE A 268 -59.59 33.31 -1.37
N GLY A 269 -60.65 33.87 -0.78
CA GLY A 269 -62.02 33.42 -0.97
C GLY A 269 -62.29 32.01 -0.40
N ILE A 270 -61.41 31.52 0.48
CA ILE A 270 -61.62 30.26 1.20
C ILE A 270 -62.68 30.48 2.27
N ASN A 271 -63.66 29.59 2.30
CA ASN A 271 -64.78 29.62 3.23
C ASN A 271 -65.24 28.18 3.55
N ALA A 272 -66.15 28.04 4.51
CA ALA A 272 -66.64 26.74 4.96
C ALA A 272 -67.23 25.86 3.83
N GLY A 273 -67.71 26.44 2.73
CA GLY A 273 -68.29 25.72 1.59
C GLY A 273 -67.28 25.19 0.58
N ASN A 274 -66.06 25.71 0.53
CA ASN A 274 -65.04 25.32 -0.46
C ASN A 274 -63.72 24.82 0.14
N VAL A 275 -63.49 25.01 1.45
CA VAL A 275 -62.23 24.68 2.13
C VAL A 275 -61.81 23.21 1.95
N ALA A 276 -62.77 22.28 1.97
CA ALA A 276 -62.50 20.85 1.79
C ALA A 276 -62.00 20.47 0.39
N ASN A 277 -62.18 21.35 -0.60
CA ASN A 277 -61.71 21.12 -1.96
C ASN A 277 -60.25 21.56 -2.15
N ALA A 278 -59.69 22.38 -1.25
CA ALA A 278 -58.32 22.86 -1.37
C ALA A 278 -57.33 21.73 -1.01
N VAL A 279 -56.48 21.35 -1.96
CA VAL A 279 -55.47 20.29 -1.78
C VAL A 279 -54.04 20.76 -1.97
N ALA A 280 -53.83 21.96 -2.54
CA ALA A 280 -52.50 22.56 -2.65
C ALA A 280 -52.58 24.09 -2.76
N LEU A 281 -51.51 24.76 -2.30
CA LEU A 281 -51.23 26.16 -2.59
C LEU A 281 -50.25 26.25 -3.76
N ILE A 282 -50.53 27.12 -4.73
CA ILE A 282 -49.67 27.42 -5.87
C ILE A 282 -49.15 28.85 -5.72
N TYR A 283 -47.84 29.02 -5.75
CA TYR A 283 -47.18 30.32 -5.84
C TYR A 283 -46.41 30.43 -7.15
N ARG A 284 -46.83 31.35 -8.02
CA ARG A 284 -46.18 31.59 -9.31
C ARG A 284 -45.22 32.75 -9.21
N LEU A 285 -43.95 32.46 -9.45
CA LEU A 285 -42.86 33.41 -9.50
C LEU A 285 -42.81 34.08 -10.88
N ASN A 286 -42.50 35.37 -10.90
CA ASN A 286 -42.50 36.19 -12.12
C ASN A 286 -41.10 36.44 -12.72
N GLY A 287 -40.02 35.99 -12.07
CA GLY A 287 -38.63 36.25 -12.49
C GLY A 287 -37.88 37.29 -11.67
N SER A 288 -38.62 38.12 -10.91
CA SER A 288 -38.11 39.16 -10.01
C SER A 288 -38.80 39.09 -8.63
N SER A 289 -39.35 37.92 -8.30
CA SER A 289 -40.03 37.65 -7.03
C SER A 289 -39.07 37.66 -5.84
N ASP A 290 -37.84 37.22 -6.09
CA ASP A 290 -36.67 37.20 -5.20
C ASP A 290 -36.95 37.05 -3.70
N PRO A 291 -37.60 35.94 -3.28
CA PRO A 291 -37.92 35.69 -1.89
C PRO A 291 -36.69 35.21 -1.11
N ALA A 292 -36.68 35.50 0.19
CA ALA A 292 -35.90 34.78 1.19
C ALA A 292 -36.61 33.50 1.62
N PHE A 293 -37.92 33.56 1.80
CA PHE A 293 -38.80 32.42 2.05
C PHE A 293 -40.26 32.75 1.72
N VAL A 294 -41.06 31.70 1.63
CA VAL A 294 -42.53 31.76 1.67
C VAL A 294 -42.97 30.88 2.82
N ALA A 295 -43.80 31.39 3.72
CA ALA A 295 -44.15 30.71 4.96
C ALA A 295 -45.64 30.70 5.23
N PHE A 296 -46.07 29.79 6.09
CA PHE A 296 -47.46 29.61 6.50
C PHE A 296 -47.57 29.51 8.01
N ASN A 297 -48.76 29.85 8.51
CA ASN A 297 -49.15 29.60 9.89
C ASN A 297 -49.52 28.12 10.04
N VAL A 298 -48.71 27.36 10.78
CA VAL A 298 -48.79 25.91 10.93
C VAL A 298 -50.16 25.40 11.40
N PRO A 299 -50.84 26.04 12.38
CA PRO A 299 -52.19 25.65 12.79
C PRO A 299 -53.27 25.88 11.72
N SER A 300 -53.01 26.76 10.74
CA SER A 300 -54.00 27.14 9.72
C SER A 300 -53.95 26.25 8.48
N ILE A 301 -52.74 25.94 8.01
CA ILE A 301 -52.51 25.22 6.75
C ILE A 301 -51.67 23.98 7.05
N SER A 302 -52.22 22.80 6.78
CA SER A 302 -51.52 21.56 7.04
C SER A 302 -50.67 21.12 5.84
N VAL A 303 -49.37 21.38 5.87
CA VAL A 303 -48.39 20.91 4.87
C VAL A 303 -47.29 20.07 5.49
N ALA A 304 -46.41 19.49 4.66
CA ALA A 304 -45.28 18.69 5.13
C ALA A 304 -44.35 19.48 6.06
N THR A 305 -44.08 18.92 7.24
CA THR A 305 -43.16 19.53 8.23
C THR A 305 -42.17 18.53 8.81
N ARG A 306 -42.45 17.22 8.72
CA ARG A 306 -41.61 16.19 9.33
C ARG A 306 -41.54 14.91 8.52
N LEU A 307 -40.49 14.15 8.77
CA LEU A 307 -40.40 12.74 8.41
C LEU A 307 -40.90 11.88 9.57
N SER A 308 -41.46 10.72 9.23
CA SER A 308 -41.88 9.70 10.18
C SER A 308 -41.53 8.32 9.65
N ILE A 309 -40.94 7.46 10.49
CA ILE A 309 -40.60 6.09 10.07
C ILE A 309 -41.88 5.25 10.15
N THR A 310 -42.36 4.78 8.99
CA THR A 310 -43.56 3.94 8.88
C THR A 310 -43.24 2.46 8.83
N THR A 311 -42.03 2.11 8.41
CA THR A 311 -41.51 0.75 8.51
C THR A 311 -40.13 0.81 9.17
N PRO A 312 -39.98 0.37 10.43
CA PRO A 312 -38.70 0.42 11.12
C PRO A 312 -37.76 -0.66 10.61
N PHE A 313 -36.47 -0.49 10.92
CA PHE A 313 -35.52 -1.60 10.86
C PHE A 313 -35.95 -2.74 11.78
N SER A 314 -35.48 -3.96 11.49
CA SER A 314 -35.51 -5.03 12.49
C SER A 314 -34.74 -4.57 13.74
N PRO A 315 -35.28 -4.75 14.97
CA PRO A 315 -34.65 -4.27 16.19
C PRO A 315 -33.29 -4.95 16.45
N THR A 316 -33.11 -6.16 15.94
CA THR A 316 -31.83 -6.87 15.93
C THR A 316 -31.55 -7.36 14.53
N ILE A 317 -30.33 -7.12 14.05
CA ILE A 317 -29.84 -7.57 12.74
C ILE A 317 -28.60 -8.43 12.99
N ALA A 318 -28.59 -9.61 12.38
CA ALA A 318 -27.44 -10.50 12.46
C ALA A 318 -26.32 -9.94 11.57
N PRO A 319 -25.06 -9.90 12.03
CA PRO A 319 -23.97 -9.40 11.21
C PRO A 319 -23.80 -10.30 9.98
N ALA A 320 -23.99 -9.74 8.78
CA ALA A 320 -23.87 -10.52 7.54
C ALA A 320 -22.40 -10.79 7.16
N CYS A 321 -21.47 -10.17 7.87
CA CYS A 321 -20.04 -10.19 7.57
C CYS A 321 -19.23 -10.99 8.58
N CYS A 322 -18.16 -11.57 8.07
CA CYS A 322 -17.10 -12.16 8.88
C CYS A 322 -16.04 -11.12 9.25
N GLY A 323 -15.74 -11.01 10.55
CA GLY A 323 -14.67 -10.16 11.08
C GLY A 323 -14.89 -8.65 10.95
N GLY A 324 -16.15 -8.20 10.93
CA GLY A 324 -16.50 -6.77 10.93
C GLY A 324 -16.34 -6.04 9.59
N THR A 325 -16.01 -6.74 8.50
CA THR A 325 -15.79 -6.11 7.18
C THR A 325 -16.95 -6.34 6.21
N GLY A 326 -17.62 -5.26 5.79
CA GLY A 326 -18.80 -5.28 4.91
C GLY A 326 -20.03 -4.70 5.59
N ASN A 327 -21.24 -5.01 5.06
CA ASN A 327 -22.49 -4.45 5.58
C ASN A 327 -23.56 -5.51 5.85
N SER A 328 -24.29 -5.33 6.94
CA SER A 328 -25.45 -6.12 7.34
C SER A 328 -26.70 -5.49 6.77
N VAL A 329 -27.40 -6.22 5.90
CA VAL A 329 -28.63 -5.72 5.29
C VAL A 329 -29.81 -6.18 6.12
N SER A 330 -30.64 -5.23 6.56
CA SER A 330 -31.92 -5.53 7.21
C SER A 330 -32.80 -6.33 6.25
N THR A 331 -33.43 -7.40 6.73
CA THR A 331 -34.40 -8.16 5.92
C THR A 331 -35.73 -7.42 5.75
N VAL A 332 -35.92 -6.33 6.51
CA VAL A 332 -37.03 -5.38 6.37
C VAL A 332 -36.49 -4.10 5.75
N SER A 333 -37.01 -3.70 4.59
CA SER A 333 -36.70 -2.43 3.96
C SER A 333 -37.33 -1.28 4.76
N PRO A 334 -36.55 -0.42 5.44
CA PRO A 334 -37.14 0.67 6.20
C PRO A 334 -37.78 1.69 5.25
N ALA A 335 -38.90 2.26 5.69
CA ALA A 335 -39.66 3.24 4.93
C ALA A 335 -39.96 4.45 5.80
N VAL A 336 -39.88 5.63 5.19
CA VAL A 336 -40.21 6.91 5.80
C VAL A 336 -41.31 7.60 5.02
N GLN A 337 -42.20 8.26 5.75
CA GLN A 337 -43.37 8.96 5.27
C GLN A 337 -43.24 10.44 5.59
N VAL A 338 -43.55 11.27 4.60
CA VAL A 338 -43.71 12.71 4.80
C VAL A 338 -45.04 12.96 5.48
N GLN A 339 -45.01 13.73 6.58
CA GLN A 339 -46.18 14.06 7.37
C GLN A 339 -46.25 15.55 7.71
N ASP A 340 -47.47 16.02 8.02
CA ASP A 340 -47.69 17.31 8.65
C ASP A 340 -47.34 17.32 10.15
N GLY A 341 -47.47 18.50 10.79
CA GLY A 341 -47.18 18.68 12.21
C GLY A 341 -48.10 17.87 13.14
N SER A 342 -49.26 17.43 12.64
CA SER A 342 -50.24 16.61 13.35
C SER A 342 -50.06 15.11 13.11
N GLY A 343 -49.10 14.70 12.27
CA GLY A 343 -48.79 13.31 11.97
C GLY A 343 -49.60 12.69 10.81
N ASN A 344 -50.32 13.49 10.02
CA ASN A 344 -51.03 12.98 8.85
C ASN A 344 -50.13 12.93 7.62
N ASN A 345 -50.35 11.94 6.76
CA ASN A 345 -49.53 11.73 5.57
C ASN A 345 -49.78 12.81 4.51
N ILE A 346 -48.70 13.22 3.84
CA ILE A 346 -48.73 14.12 2.69
C ILE A 346 -48.45 13.34 1.42
N LEU A 347 -49.32 13.46 0.42
CA LEU A 347 -49.11 12.87 -0.90
C LEU A 347 -48.18 13.78 -1.72
N GLN A 348 -46.88 13.59 -1.57
CA GLN A 348 -45.88 14.42 -2.23
C GLN A 348 -44.72 13.57 -2.75
N GLU A 349 -44.66 13.46 -4.07
CA GLU A 349 -43.55 12.84 -4.79
C GLU A 349 -42.35 13.78 -4.85
N GLY A 350 -41.15 13.21 -4.95
CA GLY A 350 -39.93 13.92 -5.32
C GLY A 350 -39.05 14.37 -4.16
N ILE A 351 -39.58 14.41 -2.92
CA ILE A 351 -38.78 14.82 -1.75
C ILE A 351 -37.61 13.86 -1.56
N LEU A 352 -36.39 14.38 -1.70
CA LEU A 352 -35.18 13.61 -1.45
C LEU A 352 -34.97 13.36 0.04
N VAL A 353 -34.90 12.10 0.45
CA VAL A 353 -34.62 11.66 1.82
C VAL A 353 -33.31 10.92 1.88
N THR A 354 -32.44 11.32 2.82
CA THR A 354 -31.11 10.74 3.04
C THR A 354 -31.06 10.02 4.39
N ALA A 355 -30.55 8.79 4.39
CA ALA A 355 -30.27 8.01 5.60
C ALA A 355 -28.80 8.16 6.01
N ASN A 356 -28.54 8.44 7.28
CA ASN A 356 -27.21 8.58 7.86
C ASN A 356 -27.14 7.91 9.24
N ILE A 357 -25.96 7.48 9.69
CA ILE A 357 -25.77 7.03 11.08
C ILE A 357 -25.77 8.25 11.97
N PHE A 358 -26.71 8.30 12.91
CA PHE A 358 -26.79 9.33 13.94
C PHE A 358 -25.90 8.99 15.14
N SER A 359 -25.85 7.72 15.53
CA SER A 359 -24.95 7.19 16.55
C SER A 359 -24.65 5.71 16.31
N GLY A 360 -23.50 5.25 16.81
CA GLY A 360 -23.01 3.88 16.67
C GLY A 360 -21.89 3.55 17.68
N PRO A 361 -21.39 2.31 17.71
CA PRO A 361 -20.26 1.88 18.56
C PRO A 361 -18.94 2.53 18.15
N ALA A 362 -18.00 2.74 19.07
CA ALA A 362 -16.74 3.43 18.78
C ALA A 362 -16.03 2.87 17.52
N GLY A 363 -15.76 3.73 16.54
CA GLY A 363 -15.12 3.35 15.28
C GLY A 363 -16.04 2.70 14.24
N TYR A 364 -17.37 2.86 14.36
CA TYR A 364 -18.35 2.33 13.40
C TYR A 364 -18.07 2.77 11.95
N GLY A 365 -18.34 1.87 10.99
CA GLY A 365 -18.22 2.14 9.55
C GLY A 365 -19.33 3.02 8.95
N VAL A 366 -19.45 3.05 7.62
CA VAL A 366 -20.49 3.81 6.91
C VAL A 366 -21.66 2.94 6.45
N LEU A 367 -22.83 3.55 6.22
CA LEU A 367 -23.96 2.87 5.57
C LEU A 367 -23.59 2.44 4.14
N SER A 368 -24.20 1.37 3.66
CA SER A 368 -24.08 0.91 2.27
C SER A 368 -25.43 0.81 1.58
N GLY A 369 -25.39 0.49 0.30
CA GLY A 369 -26.58 0.38 -0.54
C GLY A 369 -27.09 1.76 -0.91
N THR A 370 -28.40 1.87 -1.09
CA THR A 370 -29.04 3.15 -1.44
C THR A 370 -29.27 3.95 -0.16
N THR A 371 -28.48 5.01 0.04
CA THR A 371 -28.60 5.91 1.20
C THR A 371 -29.48 7.13 0.92
N THR A 372 -29.91 7.34 -0.32
CA THR A 372 -30.78 8.44 -0.75
C THR A 372 -31.95 7.92 -1.58
N VAL A 373 -33.17 8.28 -1.22
CA VAL A 373 -34.40 7.86 -1.91
C VAL A 373 -35.36 9.04 -2.02
N THR A 374 -35.94 9.27 -3.19
CA THR A 374 -37.03 10.24 -3.39
C THR A 374 -38.38 9.62 -3.01
N THR A 375 -39.27 10.41 -2.41
CA THR A 375 -40.62 9.94 -2.08
C THR A 375 -41.45 9.60 -3.32
N ASP A 376 -42.28 8.57 -3.22
CA ASP A 376 -43.30 8.21 -4.21
C ASP A 376 -44.51 9.18 -4.18
N ALA A 377 -45.49 8.99 -5.06
CA ALA A 377 -46.74 9.77 -5.07
C ALA A 377 -47.53 9.74 -3.76
N GLN A 378 -47.27 8.76 -2.89
CA GLN A 378 -47.86 8.65 -1.55
C GLN A 378 -47.03 9.34 -0.46
N GLY A 379 -45.92 10.01 -0.82
CA GLY A 379 -45.02 10.66 0.13
C GLY A 379 -44.12 9.69 0.89
N ARG A 380 -43.90 8.48 0.37
CA ARG A 380 -43.07 7.45 1.02
C ARG A 380 -41.74 7.26 0.31
N ALA A 381 -40.65 7.28 1.06
CA ALA A 381 -39.34 6.86 0.59
C ALA A 381 -39.00 5.49 1.21
N THR A 382 -38.82 4.47 0.38
CA THR A 382 -38.53 3.09 0.82
C THR A 382 -37.09 2.72 0.46
N PHE A 383 -36.31 2.33 1.47
CA PHE A 383 -34.91 1.98 1.34
C PHE A 383 -34.76 0.46 1.18
N THR A 384 -34.73 -0.03 -0.06
CA THR A 384 -34.83 -1.46 -0.35
C THR A 384 -33.57 -2.27 -0.03
N ASN A 385 -32.40 -1.65 0.00
CA ASN A 385 -31.10 -2.31 0.19
C ASN A 385 -30.16 -1.56 1.15
N LEU A 386 -30.71 -0.76 2.08
CA LEU A 386 -29.91 -0.01 3.05
C LEU A 386 -29.22 -0.95 4.05
N GLY A 387 -27.88 -0.93 4.06
CA GLY A 387 -27.06 -1.79 4.90
C GLY A 387 -26.39 -1.03 6.04
N LEU A 388 -26.42 -1.61 7.24
CA LEU A 388 -25.66 -1.15 8.41
C LEU A 388 -24.22 -1.65 8.36
N PRO A 389 -23.28 -0.94 9.01
CA PRO A 389 -21.95 -1.48 9.24
C PRO A 389 -21.99 -2.81 10.00
N CYS A 390 -20.92 -3.59 9.86
CA CYS A 390 -20.84 -4.93 10.44
C CYS A 390 -20.27 -4.97 11.87
N GLU A 391 -19.88 -3.83 12.45
CA GLU A 391 -19.46 -3.79 13.85
C GLU A 391 -20.64 -4.12 14.78
N GLU A 392 -20.40 -5.01 15.74
CA GLU A 392 -21.43 -5.32 16.74
C GLU A 392 -21.67 -4.10 17.64
N GLY A 393 -22.93 -3.78 17.87
CA GLY A 393 -23.30 -2.64 18.70
C GLY A 393 -24.66 -2.07 18.36
N ASN A 394 -24.95 -0.94 19.02
CA ASN A 394 -26.22 -0.24 18.90
C ASN A 394 -26.06 0.93 17.93
N TYR A 395 -26.94 0.99 16.94
CA TYR A 395 -27.00 2.03 15.93
C TYR A 395 -28.31 2.81 16.04
N VAL A 396 -28.26 4.11 15.74
CA VAL A 396 -29.44 4.92 15.46
C VAL A 396 -29.27 5.52 14.08
N ILE A 397 -30.25 5.30 13.20
CA ILE A 397 -30.24 5.82 11.82
C ILE A 397 -31.15 7.04 11.76
N ARG A 398 -30.61 8.15 11.25
CA ARG A 398 -31.36 9.38 11.00
C ARG A 398 -31.71 9.46 9.52
N PHE A 399 -33.00 9.65 9.25
CA PHE A 399 -33.53 10.04 7.96
C PHE A 399 -33.77 11.54 7.95
N SER A 400 -33.16 12.23 7.00
CA SER A 400 -33.22 13.68 6.88
C SER A 400 -33.59 14.10 5.46
N SER A 401 -34.33 15.19 5.37
CA SER A 401 -34.51 15.98 4.15
C SER A 401 -34.12 17.42 4.47
N SER A 402 -33.86 18.25 3.47
CA SER A 402 -33.41 19.64 3.67
C SER A 402 -34.37 20.45 4.53
N ASN A 403 -35.68 20.21 4.40
CA ASN A 403 -36.72 21.14 4.85
C ASN A 403 -37.74 20.53 5.83
N LEU A 404 -37.49 19.30 6.27
CA LEU A 404 -38.38 18.56 7.17
C LEU A 404 -37.65 18.17 8.44
N ASP A 405 -38.37 18.15 9.56
CA ASP A 405 -37.84 17.64 10.82
C ASP A 405 -37.44 16.16 10.63
N PRO A 406 -36.20 15.77 10.98
CA PRO A 406 -35.70 14.44 10.69
C PRO A 406 -36.37 13.37 11.56
N ALA A 407 -36.36 12.13 11.07
CA ALA A 407 -36.81 10.97 11.84
C ALA A 407 -35.60 10.11 12.24
N ASN A 408 -35.44 9.87 13.53
CA ASN A 408 -34.46 8.91 14.04
C ASN A 408 -35.14 7.54 14.23
N SER A 409 -34.46 6.47 13.84
CA SER A 409 -34.90 5.11 14.16
C SER A 409 -34.87 4.86 15.66
N ALA A 410 -35.62 3.85 16.10
CA ALA A 410 -35.29 3.19 17.36
C ALA A 410 -33.85 2.61 17.30
N THR A 411 -33.30 2.27 18.45
CA THR A 411 -32.01 1.57 18.51
C THR A 411 -32.08 0.27 17.71
N VAL A 412 -31.17 0.12 16.76
CA VAL A 412 -30.98 -1.10 15.97
C VAL A 412 -29.70 -1.77 16.47
N THR A 413 -29.82 -2.99 16.98
CA THR A 413 -28.67 -3.74 17.48
C THR A 413 -28.13 -4.67 16.40
N VAL A 414 -26.86 -4.49 16.02
CA VAL A 414 -26.11 -5.49 15.24
C VAL A 414 -25.45 -6.43 16.23
N ALA A 415 -25.85 -7.71 16.25
CA ALA A 415 -25.30 -8.69 17.19
C ALA A 415 -25.33 -10.11 16.62
N SER A 416 -24.25 -10.88 16.86
CA SER A 416 -24.24 -12.31 16.54
C SER A 416 -25.12 -13.12 17.50
N GLN A 417 -25.82 -14.11 16.95
CA GLN A 417 -26.55 -15.09 17.77
C GLN A 417 -25.61 -16.22 18.17
N SER A 418 -25.54 -16.54 19.46
CA SER A 418 -24.68 -17.62 19.96
C SER A 418 -25.38 -18.97 19.96
N TYR A 419 -24.68 -20.02 19.52
CA TYR A 419 -25.16 -21.40 19.44
C TYR A 419 -24.16 -22.33 20.13
N TYR A 420 -24.66 -23.24 20.97
CA TYR A 420 -23.84 -24.14 21.78
C TYR A 420 -24.07 -25.61 21.43
N VAL A 421 -23.02 -26.43 21.53
CA VAL A 421 -23.13 -27.89 21.38
C VAL A 421 -23.79 -28.52 22.64
N LYS A 422 -24.66 -29.53 22.46
CA LYS A 422 -25.41 -30.25 23.52
C LYS A 422 -24.54 -30.79 24.69
N PRO A 423 -24.87 -30.52 25.98
CA PRO A 423 -24.34 -31.28 27.11
C PRO A 423 -24.71 -32.76 26.98
N GLY A 424 -23.73 -33.63 27.22
CA GLY A 424 -23.89 -35.07 27.05
C GLY A 424 -23.85 -35.58 25.60
N ALA A 425 -23.58 -34.72 24.61
CA ALA A 425 -23.26 -35.21 23.27
C ALA A 425 -22.02 -36.13 23.32
N THR A 426 -22.11 -37.28 22.64
CA THR A 426 -20.94 -38.11 22.34
C THR A 426 -19.96 -37.32 21.48
N SER A 427 -18.71 -37.77 21.40
CA SER A 427 -17.58 -37.09 20.74
C SER A 427 -17.73 -36.85 19.22
N SER A 428 -18.93 -37.00 18.65
CA SER A 428 -19.24 -36.84 17.23
C SER A 428 -20.28 -35.74 17.01
N LEU A 429 -19.90 -34.72 16.22
CA LEU A 429 -20.77 -33.68 15.71
C LEU A 429 -21.64 -34.17 14.53
N SER A 430 -21.39 -35.36 13.96
CA SER A 430 -22.22 -35.97 12.91
C SER A 430 -23.42 -36.77 13.41
N SER A 431 -23.45 -37.18 14.68
CA SER A 431 -24.64 -37.80 15.28
C SER A 431 -25.70 -36.78 15.71
N ILE A 432 -25.49 -35.49 15.44
CA ILE A 432 -26.51 -34.45 15.56
C ILE A 432 -27.35 -34.48 14.27
N SER A 433 -28.06 -35.60 14.06
CA SER A 433 -28.96 -35.80 12.90
C SER A 433 -30.21 -34.93 12.94
N SER A 434 -30.46 -34.28 14.08
CA SER A 434 -31.30 -33.11 14.21
C SER A 434 -30.65 -32.26 15.28
N TRP A 435 -30.32 -31.00 14.96
CA TRP A 435 -29.96 -30.08 16.01
C TRP A 435 -31.19 -29.91 16.90
N ALA A 436 -31.19 -30.53 18.09
CA ALA A 436 -32.20 -30.21 19.10
C ALA A 436 -32.08 -28.72 19.45
N ALA A 437 -33.19 -28.11 19.88
CA ALA A 437 -33.24 -26.71 20.29
C ALA A 437 -32.02 -26.31 21.14
N ASN A 438 -31.58 -25.07 20.98
CA ASN A 438 -30.51 -24.48 21.80
C ASN A 438 -30.82 -24.75 23.28
N LEU A 439 -29.81 -25.21 24.03
CA LEU A 439 -30.02 -25.75 25.38
C LEU A 439 -30.28 -24.70 26.45
N ASP A 440 -30.06 -23.44 26.11
CA ASP A 440 -30.50 -22.28 26.86
C ASP A 440 -31.95 -21.88 26.53
N GLY A 441 -32.63 -22.63 25.65
CA GLY A 441 -34.00 -22.36 25.22
C GLY A 441 -34.11 -21.36 24.07
N SER A 442 -33.02 -20.92 23.45
CA SER A 442 -33.03 -19.88 22.39
C SER A 442 -33.56 -20.34 21.01
N GLY A 443 -34.34 -21.42 20.97
CA GLY A 443 -35.10 -21.85 19.78
C GLY A 443 -34.50 -23.03 19.02
N PRO A 444 -35.10 -23.41 17.88
CA PRO A 444 -34.62 -24.49 17.04
C PRO A 444 -33.25 -24.14 16.46
N ALA A 445 -32.36 -25.11 16.43
CA ALA A 445 -30.99 -24.87 15.99
C ALA A 445 -30.89 -24.79 14.45
N PRO A 446 -29.91 -24.03 13.94
CA PRO A 446 -29.86 -23.64 12.53
C PRO A 446 -29.45 -24.81 11.62
N ALA A 447 -29.96 -24.81 10.39
CA ALA A 447 -29.59 -25.78 9.36
C ALA A 447 -28.12 -25.65 8.89
N ASP A 448 -27.53 -24.46 9.04
CA ASP A 448 -26.21 -24.11 8.55
C ASP A 448 -25.38 -23.29 9.56
N PHE A 449 -24.04 -23.40 9.43
CA PHE A 449 -23.07 -22.56 10.14
C PHE A 449 -22.87 -21.21 9.44
N GLY A 450 -23.99 -20.54 9.22
CA GLY A 450 -24.14 -19.34 8.40
C GLY A 450 -23.56 -18.05 9.01
N PRO A 451 -23.51 -16.96 8.23
CA PRO A 451 -23.18 -15.62 8.72
C PRO A 451 -24.10 -15.18 9.87
N GLY A 452 -23.59 -14.31 10.75
CA GLY A 452 -24.36 -13.77 11.87
C GLY A 452 -24.51 -14.70 13.08
N LYS A 453 -23.87 -15.88 13.03
CA LYS A 453 -23.92 -16.90 14.06
C LYS A 453 -22.56 -17.08 14.72
N ASN A 454 -22.54 -17.28 16.04
CA ASN A 454 -21.36 -17.60 16.82
C ASN A 454 -21.49 -19.02 17.41
N PHE A 455 -20.68 -19.94 16.92
CA PHE A 455 -20.73 -21.34 17.31
C PHE A 455 -19.68 -21.63 18.37
N VAL A 456 -20.12 -22.04 19.56
CA VAL A 456 -19.26 -22.31 20.70
C VAL A 456 -19.24 -23.82 20.98
N VAL A 457 -18.05 -24.41 20.93
CA VAL A 457 -17.84 -25.80 21.36
C VAL A 457 -18.07 -25.87 22.88
N ASN A 458 -19.04 -26.68 23.32
CA ASN A 458 -19.68 -26.69 24.65
C ASN A 458 -18.75 -26.35 25.85
N THR A 459 -19.17 -25.39 26.68
CA THR A 459 -18.48 -24.90 27.87
C THR A 459 -18.82 -25.64 29.19
N GLY A 460 -19.70 -26.65 29.18
CA GLY A 460 -20.16 -27.36 30.39
C GLY A 460 -20.05 -28.91 30.40
N SER A 461 -19.60 -29.55 29.31
CA SER A 461 -19.44 -31.03 29.26
C SER A 461 -18.07 -31.51 29.74
N ALA A 462 -18.01 -32.70 30.37
CA ALA A 462 -16.75 -33.43 30.61
C ALA A 462 -16.06 -33.89 29.31
N THR A 463 -16.81 -33.98 28.20
CA THR A 463 -16.25 -34.29 26.88
C THR A 463 -15.25 -33.22 26.45
N THR A 464 -14.02 -33.63 26.15
CA THR A 464 -12.94 -32.75 25.70
C THR A 464 -12.74 -32.78 24.19
N ASN A 465 -13.13 -33.84 23.49
CA ASN A 465 -12.91 -33.99 22.05
C ASN A 465 -14.25 -34.09 21.27
N PHE A 466 -14.38 -33.29 20.22
CA PHE A 466 -15.54 -33.23 19.32
C PHE A 466 -15.09 -33.46 17.89
N THR A 467 -15.70 -34.39 17.17
CA THR A 467 -15.30 -34.76 15.81
C THR A 467 -16.31 -34.23 14.81
N THR A 468 -15.92 -33.53 13.74
CA THR A 468 -16.84 -33.33 12.58
C THR A 468 -17.21 -34.71 12.02
N GLY A 469 -18.27 -34.88 11.23
CA GLY A 469 -18.45 -36.19 10.57
C GLY A 469 -19.01 -36.17 9.16
N ALA A 470 -18.87 -35.01 8.52
CA ALA A 470 -18.92 -34.83 7.08
C ALA A 470 -18.04 -33.63 6.74
N ASN A 471 -18.01 -33.24 5.47
CA ASN A 471 -17.48 -31.93 5.08
C ASN A 471 -18.22 -30.83 5.85
N TRP A 472 -17.48 -29.89 6.40
CA TRP A 472 -18.00 -28.88 7.30
C TRP A 472 -17.57 -27.49 6.82
N THR A 473 -18.50 -26.56 6.66
CA THR A 473 -18.18 -25.17 6.28
C THR A 473 -18.75 -24.23 7.31
N VAL A 474 -17.90 -23.38 7.87
CA VAL A 474 -18.27 -22.39 8.88
C VAL A 474 -18.06 -21.00 8.30
N THR A 475 -19.17 -20.31 8.07
CA THR A 475 -19.24 -18.92 7.60
C THR A 475 -19.68 -17.95 8.69
N GLY A 476 -19.97 -18.44 9.90
CA GLY A 476 -20.10 -17.66 11.13
C GLY A 476 -18.85 -17.74 12.00
N LYS A 477 -18.86 -17.12 13.17
CA LYS A 477 -17.73 -17.18 14.12
C LYS A 477 -17.65 -18.57 14.75
N LEU A 478 -16.43 -19.12 14.86
CA LEU A 478 -16.18 -20.37 15.59
C LEU A 478 -15.37 -20.09 16.85
N THR A 479 -15.87 -20.53 18.00
CA THR A 479 -15.19 -20.45 19.28
C THR A 479 -14.91 -21.85 19.82
N ILE A 480 -13.63 -22.14 20.05
CA ILE A 480 -13.18 -23.39 20.69
C ILE A 480 -12.52 -23.03 22.03
N PRO A 481 -13.19 -23.27 23.17
CA PRO A 481 -12.64 -22.94 24.49
C PRO A 481 -11.39 -23.75 24.85
N ALA A 482 -10.61 -23.25 25.81
CA ALA A 482 -9.45 -23.94 26.35
C ALA A 482 -9.79 -25.36 26.84
N GLY A 483 -8.90 -26.33 26.60
CA GLY A 483 -9.09 -27.73 27.01
C GLY A 483 -10.11 -28.52 26.16
N LYS A 484 -10.70 -27.90 25.13
CA LYS A 484 -11.53 -28.58 24.12
C LYS A 484 -10.74 -28.80 22.84
N THR A 485 -11.05 -29.88 22.13
CA THR A 485 -10.47 -30.26 20.83
C THR A 485 -11.58 -30.45 19.82
N LEU A 486 -11.40 -29.86 18.64
CA LEU A 486 -12.19 -30.15 17.45
C LEU A 486 -11.36 -31.03 16.50
N THR A 487 -11.74 -32.30 16.36
CA THR A 487 -11.15 -33.25 15.42
C THR A 487 -11.90 -33.19 14.08
N ILE A 488 -11.20 -33.02 12.97
CA ILE A 488 -11.79 -33.13 11.63
C ILE A 488 -11.91 -34.61 11.28
N SER A 489 -13.08 -35.06 10.83
CA SER A 489 -13.28 -36.46 10.45
C SER A 489 -12.38 -36.91 9.29
N ALA A 490 -12.06 -38.20 9.29
CA ALA A 490 -11.26 -38.80 8.23
C ALA A 490 -11.90 -38.61 6.84
N ASN A 491 -11.09 -38.32 5.83
CA ASN A 491 -11.51 -38.07 4.44
C ASN A 491 -12.50 -36.89 4.26
N THR A 492 -12.58 -35.97 5.23
CA THR A 492 -13.46 -34.80 5.14
C THR A 492 -12.67 -33.49 5.09
N THR A 493 -13.33 -32.44 4.57
CA THR A 493 -12.81 -31.08 4.55
C THR A 493 -13.59 -30.19 5.50
N THR A 494 -12.88 -29.50 6.40
CA THR A 494 -13.42 -28.42 7.21
C THR A 494 -12.93 -27.08 6.67
N THR A 495 -13.85 -26.24 6.23
CA THR A 495 -13.59 -24.89 5.72
C THR A 495 -14.04 -23.85 6.73
N LEU A 496 -13.12 -23.01 7.19
CA LEU A 496 -13.38 -21.93 8.13
C LEU A 496 -13.23 -20.59 7.39
N SER A 497 -14.35 -19.99 7.05
CA SER A 497 -14.46 -18.76 6.24
C SER A 497 -14.68 -17.50 7.06
N CYS A 498 -14.59 -17.61 8.39
CA CYS A 498 -14.80 -16.52 9.33
C CYS A 498 -13.73 -16.50 10.41
N ASP A 499 -13.81 -15.51 11.30
CA ASP A 499 -12.96 -15.41 12.48
C ASP A 499 -13.09 -16.67 13.36
N ILE A 500 -11.92 -17.17 13.74
CA ILE A 500 -11.78 -18.26 14.68
C ILE A 500 -11.25 -17.64 15.97
N ASN A 501 -12.03 -17.70 17.04
CA ASN A 501 -11.54 -17.39 18.38
C ASN A 501 -11.25 -18.71 19.10
N GLN A 502 -10.03 -19.20 18.93
CA GLN A 502 -9.64 -20.52 19.41
C GLN A 502 -8.57 -20.41 20.48
N VAL A 503 -8.92 -20.88 21.68
CA VAL A 503 -7.97 -21.19 22.77
C VAL A 503 -7.79 -22.70 22.93
N GLY A 504 -8.75 -23.50 22.45
CA GLY A 504 -8.68 -24.97 22.37
C GLY A 504 -7.88 -25.48 21.18
N ARG A 505 -7.99 -26.78 20.89
CA ARG A 505 -7.22 -27.47 19.84
C ARG A 505 -8.04 -27.79 18.58
N ILE A 506 -7.39 -27.80 17.42
CA ILE A 506 -7.89 -28.45 16.20
C ILE A 506 -6.95 -29.61 15.86
N GLU A 507 -7.54 -30.77 15.58
CA GLU A 507 -6.84 -31.99 15.18
C GLU A 507 -7.42 -32.54 13.88
N SER A 508 -6.64 -33.35 13.16
CA SER A 508 -7.06 -33.96 11.90
C SER A 508 -7.18 -35.48 12.00
N GLY A 509 -8.27 -36.02 11.51
CA GLY A 509 -8.40 -37.43 11.15
C GLY A 509 -7.63 -37.75 9.86
N VAL A 510 -7.51 -39.04 9.55
CA VAL A 510 -6.76 -39.53 8.38
C VAL A 510 -7.28 -38.89 7.08
N ALA A 511 -6.38 -38.43 6.22
CA ALA A 511 -6.70 -37.81 4.93
C ALA A 511 -7.68 -36.61 4.99
N SER A 512 -7.83 -35.98 6.16
CA SER A 512 -8.68 -34.80 6.31
C SER A 512 -7.98 -33.51 5.89
N THR A 513 -8.76 -32.47 5.61
CA THR A 513 -8.25 -31.16 5.19
C THR A 513 -8.86 -30.03 6.01
N LEU A 514 -8.02 -29.16 6.58
CA LEU A 514 -8.43 -27.86 7.12
C LEU A 514 -8.19 -26.78 6.06
N VAL A 515 -9.22 -25.98 5.76
CA VAL A 515 -9.13 -24.82 4.87
C VAL A 515 -9.40 -23.56 5.68
N LEU A 516 -8.47 -22.61 5.63
CA LEU A 516 -8.58 -21.29 6.25
C LEU A 516 -8.76 -20.25 5.15
N ASN A 517 -9.99 -19.74 4.99
CA ASN A 517 -10.37 -18.79 3.94
C ASN A 517 -11.22 -17.64 4.50
N GLY A 518 -10.87 -17.16 5.69
CA GLY A 518 -11.51 -16.01 6.33
C GLY A 518 -11.52 -14.74 5.47
N SER A 519 -12.53 -13.89 5.68
CA SER A 519 -12.50 -12.48 5.23
C SER A 519 -11.63 -11.59 6.12
N GLY A 520 -11.54 -11.90 7.42
CA GLY A 520 -10.63 -11.29 8.39
C GLY A 520 -9.40 -12.15 8.67
N ALA A 521 -8.43 -11.61 9.40
CA ALA A 521 -7.25 -12.35 9.83
C ALA A 521 -7.66 -13.46 10.82
N GLN A 522 -7.27 -14.71 10.55
CA GLN A 522 -7.63 -15.84 11.41
C GLN A 522 -6.52 -16.14 12.42
N ARG A 523 -6.89 -16.60 13.61
CA ARG A 523 -5.96 -16.91 14.72
C ARG A 523 -6.11 -18.37 15.14
N LEU A 524 -4.99 -19.08 15.30
CA LEU A 524 -4.95 -20.46 15.78
C LEU A 524 -3.94 -20.62 16.92
N ASP A 525 -4.45 -20.81 18.14
CA ASP A 525 -3.60 -20.90 19.36
C ASP A 525 -3.25 -22.32 19.78
N GLY A 526 -4.01 -23.31 19.31
CA GLY A 526 -3.82 -24.72 19.62
C GLY A 526 -4.00 -25.58 18.39
N ILE A 527 -2.92 -25.98 17.75
CA ILE A 527 -2.93 -27.07 16.77
C ILE A 527 -1.87 -28.05 17.25
N SER A 528 -1.99 -29.33 16.92
CA SER A 528 -0.94 -30.31 17.22
C SER A 528 -0.57 -31.07 15.96
N ASN A 529 -1.55 -31.64 15.26
CA ASN A 529 -1.33 -32.42 14.04
C ASN A 529 -2.46 -32.22 13.03
N LEU A 530 -2.13 -31.64 11.89
CA LEU A 530 -2.98 -31.58 10.72
C LEU A 530 -2.51 -32.59 9.68
N VAL A 531 -3.46 -33.17 8.94
CA VAL A 531 -3.11 -33.97 7.76
C VAL A 531 -2.89 -33.03 6.58
N ASN A 532 -3.94 -32.41 6.06
CA ASN A 532 -3.80 -31.37 5.04
C ASN A 532 -4.22 -30.01 5.57
N LEU A 533 -3.49 -28.96 5.20
CA LEU A 533 -3.78 -27.57 5.52
C LEU A 533 -3.78 -26.73 4.26
N THR A 534 -4.86 -26.01 3.98
CA THR A 534 -4.92 -24.97 2.96
C THR A 534 -5.04 -23.60 3.60
N ILE A 535 -4.12 -22.71 3.25
CA ILE A 535 -4.22 -21.26 3.52
C ILE A 535 -4.73 -20.57 2.25
N HIS A 536 -5.94 -20.01 2.32
CA HIS A 536 -6.61 -19.25 1.26
C HIS A 536 -7.23 -17.96 1.82
N ASN A 537 -6.54 -17.29 2.74
CA ASN A 537 -7.05 -16.11 3.42
C ASN A 537 -6.18 -14.89 3.10
N PRO A 538 -6.62 -13.97 2.21
CA PRO A 538 -5.87 -12.75 1.87
C PRO A 538 -5.50 -11.87 3.07
N SER A 539 -6.33 -11.87 4.11
CA SER A 539 -6.13 -11.11 5.35
C SER A 539 -5.13 -11.78 6.31
N GLY A 540 -4.71 -13.01 6.00
CA GLY A 540 -3.67 -13.74 6.73
C GLY A 540 -4.17 -14.67 7.83
N VAL A 541 -3.25 -15.52 8.30
CA VAL A 541 -3.46 -16.53 9.33
C VAL A 541 -2.32 -16.47 10.34
N ASN A 542 -2.63 -16.34 11.62
CA ASN A 542 -1.69 -16.24 12.72
C ASN A 542 -1.65 -17.54 13.53
N LEU A 543 -0.47 -18.17 13.61
CA LEU A 543 -0.21 -19.34 14.44
C LEU A 543 0.43 -18.92 15.77
N TYR A 544 -0.21 -19.28 16.88
CA TYR A 544 0.32 -19.16 18.24
C TYR A 544 0.49 -20.51 18.94
N GLY A 545 0.13 -21.62 18.27
CA GLY A 545 0.40 -22.99 18.69
C GLY A 545 1.31 -23.71 17.70
N ALA A 546 2.20 -24.57 18.19
CA ALA A 546 3.08 -25.39 17.35
C ALA A 546 2.23 -26.27 16.42
N THR A 547 2.52 -26.28 15.12
CA THR A 547 1.66 -26.89 14.10
C THR A 547 2.46 -27.85 13.23
N THR A 548 2.05 -29.11 13.19
CA THR A 548 2.60 -30.11 12.27
C THR A 548 1.61 -30.39 11.15
N VAL A 549 2.07 -30.35 9.89
CA VAL A 549 1.28 -30.75 8.71
C VAL A 549 1.90 -32.00 8.09
N THR A 550 1.23 -33.14 8.28
CA THR A 550 1.75 -34.47 7.91
C THR A 550 1.56 -34.84 6.44
N GLY A 551 0.53 -34.29 5.81
CA GLY A 551 0.20 -34.40 4.39
C GLY A 551 0.50 -33.10 3.65
N GLN A 552 -0.45 -32.59 2.86
CA GLN A 552 -0.23 -31.41 2.03
C GLN A 552 -0.42 -30.10 2.80
N ALA A 553 0.57 -29.21 2.74
CA ALA A 553 0.41 -27.79 3.07
C ALA A 553 0.25 -27.00 1.76
N ARG A 554 -0.89 -26.32 1.57
CA ARG A 554 -1.22 -25.54 0.37
C ARG A 554 -1.34 -24.06 0.69
N LEU A 555 -0.45 -23.24 0.15
CA LEU A 555 -0.42 -21.79 0.31
C LEU A 555 -0.93 -21.12 -0.97
N THR A 556 -2.23 -20.84 -1.02
CA THR A 556 -2.85 -20.29 -2.22
C THR A 556 -2.85 -18.77 -2.26
N THR A 557 -3.17 -18.10 -1.15
CA THR A 557 -3.13 -16.64 -0.98
C THR A 557 -2.94 -16.30 0.50
N GLY A 558 -2.51 -15.07 0.79
CA GLY A 558 -2.34 -14.58 2.15
C GLY A 558 -1.01 -14.90 2.82
N LEU A 559 -0.85 -14.39 4.04
CA LEU A 559 0.31 -14.60 4.89
C LEU A 559 0.02 -15.63 5.98
N LEU A 560 0.86 -16.66 6.11
CA LEU A 560 0.91 -17.54 7.28
C LEU A 560 1.97 -17.02 8.26
N GLN A 561 1.53 -16.32 9.29
CA GLN A 561 2.38 -15.75 10.32
C GLN A 561 2.61 -16.77 11.44
N VAL A 562 3.87 -17.10 11.71
CA VAL A 562 4.33 -17.99 12.79
C VAL A 562 4.81 -17.11 13.95
N ASN A 563 4.12 -17.13 15.09
CA ASN A 563 4.35 -16.20 16.20
C ASN A 563 4.99 -16.90 17.41
N GLY A 564 6.28 -17.19 17.32
CA GLY A 564 7.06 -17.77 18.43
C GLY A 564 6.82 -19.26 18.65
N VAL A 565 6.43 -19.97 17.59
CA VAL A 565 6.12 -21.41 17.62
C VAL A 565 6.80 -22.16 16.47
N ASN A 566 6.75 -23.49 16.51
CA ASN A 566 7.24 -24.34 15.44
C ASN A 566 6.14 -24.63 14.40
N LEU A 567 6.47 -24.47 13.12
CA LEU A 567 5.70 -24.99 11.99
C LEU A 567 6.48 -26.16 11.36
N SER A 568 5.98 -27.38 11.47
CA SER A 568 6.56 -28.57 10.83
C SER A 568 5.78 -28.98 9.58
N LEU A 569 6.48 -29.19 8.48
CA LEU A 569 5.93 -29.52 7.17
C LEU A 569 6.49 -30.87 6.71
N ASN A 570 5.80 -31.96 7.06
CA ASN A 570 6.24 -33.34 6.83
C ASN A 570 5.77 -33.91 5.49
N GLY A 571 4.75 -33.32 4.87
CA GLY A 571 4.33 -33.76 3.54
C GLY A 571 4.67 -32.74 2.46
N THR A 572 3.83 -32.65 1.42
CA THR A 572 4.11 -31.81 0.25
C THR A 572 3.72 -30.36 0.50
N LEU A 573 4.62 -29.42 0.19
CA LEU A 573 4.31 -27.99 0.16
C LEU A 573 3.93 -27.57 -1.27
N VAL A 574 2.70 -27.09 -1.45
CA VAL A 574 2.19 -26.55 -2.72
C VAL A 574 1.93 -25.07 -2.55
N ARG A 575 2.44 -24.23 -3.44
CA ARG A 575 2.27 -22.77 -3.38
C ARG A 575 1.78 -22.21 -4.70
N THR A 576 0.78 -21.33 -4.63
CA THR A 576 0.32 -20.50 -5.76
C THR A 576 0.83 -19.07 -5.58
N SER A 577 0.38 -18.35 -4.55
CA SER A 577 0.91 -17.01 -4.22
C SER A 577 1.14 -16.74 -2.73
N GLY A 578 0.51 -17.50 -1.82
CA GLY A 578 0.65 -17.31 -0.36
C GLY A 578 2.08 -17.45 0.15
N SER A 579 2.37 -16.88 1.32
CA SER A 579 3.72 -16.83 1.92
C SER A 579 3.72 -17.17 3.40
N ILE A 580 4.89 -17.47 3.95
CA ILE A 580 5.13 -17.74 5.38
C ILE A 580 5.97 -16.59 5.95
N ASN A 581 5.59 -16.07 7.12
CA ASN A 581 6.46 -15.25 7.94
C ASN A 581 6.78 -15.99 9.23
N ALA A 582 8.05 -16.34 9.43
CA ALA A 582 8.54 -16.96 10.64
C ALA A 582 9.67 -16.14 11.28
N SER A 583 9.61 -14.81 11.18
CA SER A 583 10.67 -13.91 11.67
C SER A 583 10.61 -13.62 13.17
N ALA A 584 9.48 -13.93 13.84
CA ALA A 584 9.31 -13.64 15.25
C ALA A 584 10.25 -14.49 16.12
N LEU A 585 10.72 -13.93 17.24
CA LEU A 585 11.59 -14.60 18.20
C LEU A 585 11.03 -15.97 18.61
N ASN A 586 11.88 -16.99 18.66
CA ASN A 586 11.54 -18.39 18.96
C ASN A 586 10.63 -19.09 17.92
N SER A 587 10.40 -18.49 16.76
CA SER A 587 9.70 -19.16 15.66
C SER A 587 10.63 -20.10 14.93
N SER A 588 10.12 -21.24 14.47
CA SER A 588 10.91 -22.16 13.65
C SER A 588 10.08 -22.77 12.54
N VAL A 589 10.73 -23.03 11.40
CA VAL A 589 10.15 -23.82 10.30
C VAL A 589 10.95 -25.09 10.16
N THR A 590 10.28 -26.24 10.29
CA THR A 590 10.87 -27.56 10.11
C THR A 590 10.38 -28.16 8.80
N PHE A 591 11.31 -28.59 7.97
CA PHE A 591 11.03 -29.40 6.79
C PHE A 591 11.53 -30.82 7.05
N ASP A 592 10.61 -31.72 7.39
CA ASP A 592 10.87 -33.12 7.77
C ASP A 592 10.16 -34.12 6.86
N GLY A 593 9.75 -33.67 5.66
CA GLY A 593 9.14 -34.53 4.67
C GLY A 593 10.08 -35.44 3.89
N SER A 594 9.48 -36.35 3.13
CA SER A 594 10.19 -37.39 2.38
C SER A 594 10.43 -37.06 0.90
N SER A 595 9.86 -35.97 0.39
CA SER A 595 9.99 -35.54 -1.00
C SER A 595 10.93 -34.34 -1.13
N ALA A 596 11.67 -34.27 -2.25
CA ALA A 596 12.54 -33.13 -2.52
C ALA A 596 11.73 -31.83 -2.63
N LEU A 597 12.24 -30.75 -2.06
CA LEU A 597 11.55 -29.45 -2.00
C LEU A 597 12.43 -28.33 -2.57
N THR A 598 11.82 -27.36 -3.25
CA THR A 598 12.48 -26.11 -3.64
C THR A 598 11.85 -24.93 -2.89
N LEU A 599 12.65 -24.16 -2.17
CA LEU A 599 12.24 -22.92 -1.51
C LEU A 599 12.23 -21.79 -2.53
N VAL A 600 11.11 -21.64 -3.24
CA VAL A 600 10.94 -20.65 -4.31
C VAL A 600 10.89 -19.22 -3.78
N THR A 601 11.18 -18.25 -4.64
CA THR A 601 11.06 -16.81 -4.34
C THR A 601 9.67 -16.45 -3.83
N GLY A 602 9.61 -15.66 -2.76
CA GLY A 602 8.37 -15.23 -2.12
C GLY A 602 7.68 -16.30 -1.26
N LEU A 603 8.30 -17.49 -1.06
CA LEU A 603 7.80 -18.43 -0.06
C LEU A 603 7.86 -17.83 1.35
N PHE A 604 8.99 -17.21 1.70
CA PHE A 604 9.12 -16.44 2.94
C PHE A 604 9.00 -14.95 2.66
N SER A 605 8.15 -14.25 3.41
CA SER A 605 7.95 -12.81 3.27
C SER A 605 8.94 -11.97 4.09
N SER A 606 9.72 -12.61 4.97
CA SER A 606 10.70 -12.02 5.86
C SER A 606 11.75 -13.06 6.24
N PRO A 607 12.93 -12.66 6.76
CA PRO A 607 13.92 -13.62 7.27
C PRO A 607 13.29 -14.61 8.26
N VAL A 608 13.67 -15.88 8.16
CA VAL A 608 13.19 -16.92 9.08
C VAL A 608 13.97 -16.82 10.38
N TYR A 609 13.36 -17.04 11.55
CA TYR A 609 14.11 -17.01 12.81
C TYR A 609 14.99 -18.26 12.96
N ASP A 610 14.39 -19.46 13.02
CA ASP A 610 15.09 -20.75 12.98
C ASP A 610 14.61 -21.64 11.83
N LEU A 611 15.55 -22.34 11.17
CA LEU A 611 15.27 -23.30 10.09
C LEU A 611 15.81 -24.68 10.44
N ASN A 612 14.94 -25.69 10.46
CA ASN A 612 15.32 -27.08 10.71
C ASN A 612 15.21 -27.89 9.43
N VAL A 613 16.34 -28.46 8.98
CA VAL A 613 16.44 -29.32 7.80
C VAL A 613 16.48 -30.77 8.24
N ASN A 614 15.38 -31.49 8.02
CA ASN A 614 15.21 -32.90 8.38
C ASN A 614 14.61 -33.71 7.21
N ASN A 615 14.94 -33.36 5.98
CA ASN A 615 14.36 -33.94 4.77
C ASN A 615 15.44 -34.69 3.99
N ALA A 616 15.43 -36.02 4.06
CA ALA A 616 16.41 -36.90 3.42
C ALA A 616 16.49 -36.74 1.88
N ALA A 617 15.40 -36.36 1.21
CA ALA A 617 15.39 -36.11 -0.23
C ALA A 617 16.06 -34.76 -0.61
N GLY A 618 16.25 -33.89 0.38
CA GLY A 618 16.95 -32.62 0.27
C GLY A 618 16.05 -31.44 -0.10
N ILE A 619 16.54 -30.26 0.25
CA ILE A 619 15.88 -28.97 0.05
C ILE A 619 16.79 -28.10 -0.82
N THR A 620 16.25 -27.49 -1.87
CA THR A 620 16.99 -26.59 -2.76
C THR A 620 16.55 -25.15 -2.54
N LEU A 621 17.49 -24.22 -2.40
CA LEU A 621 17.19 -22.79 -2.38
C LEU A 621 16.91 -22.31 -3.80
N GLY A 622 15.72 -21.74 -4.01
CA GLY A 622 15.36 -21.03 -5.26
C GLY A 622 15.75 -19.55 -5.24
N THR A 623 16.06 -19.00 -4.06
CA THR A 623 16.48 -17.61 -3.84
C THR A 623 17.44 -17.55 -2.65
N ASN A 624 18.16 -16.43 -2.48
CA ASN A 624 18.91 -16.15 -1.25
C ASN A 624 17.98 -16.24 -0.03
N LEU A 625 18.49 -16.82 1.06
CA LEU A 625 17.74 -17.01 2.30
C LEU A 625 18.51 -16.44 3.49
N THR A 626 17.82 -15.69 4.35
CA THR A 626 18.36 -15.22 5.64
C THR A 626 17.64 -15.93 6.77
N VAL A 627 18.41 -16.47 7.71
CA VAL A 627 17.94 -17.09 8.95
C VAL A 627 18.54 -16.34 10.14
N ASN A 628 17.71 -15.67 10.94
CA ASN A 628 18.19 -14.71 11.94
C ASN A 628 18.94 -15.36 13.11
N ASN A 629 18.63 -16.60 13.46
CA ASN A 629 19.22 -17.27 14.62
C ASN A 629 19.99 -18.53 14.22
N ARG A 630 19.32 -19.61 13.83
CA ARG A 630 19.99 -20.91 13.61
C ARG A 630 19.44 -21.71 12.44
N VAL A 631 20.37 -22.32 11.69
CA VAL A 631 20.07 -23.43 10.78
C VAL A 631 20.51 -24.74 11.42
N ASN A 632 19.58 -25.67 11.59
CA ASN A 632 19.85 -26.97 12.19
C ASN A 632 19.78 -28.08 11.12
N MET A 633 20.91 -28.73 10.86
CA MET A 633 21.03 -29.80 9.88
C MET A 633 20.88 -31.17 10.57
N THR A 634 19.70 -31.75 10.53
CA THR A 634 19.40 -33.05 11.18
C THR A 634 19.43 -34.20 10.17
N ASN A 635 18.86 -34.02 8.98
CA ASN A 635 18.82 -35.04 7.94
C ASN A 635 18.68 -34.42 6.54
N GLY A 636 19.45 -34.94 5.58
CA GLY A 636 19.43 -34.52 4.18
C GLY A 636 20.13 -33.20 3.86
N LEU A 637 20.15 -32.84 2.58
CA LEU A 637 20.97 -31.75 2.06
C LEU A 637 20.19 -30.44 1.97
N LEU A 638 20.82 -29.32 2.33
CA LEU A 638 20.37 -27.97 1.96
C LEU A 638 21.22 -27.47 0.78
N LYS A 639 20.67 -27.54 -0.43
CA LYS A 639 21.35 -27.25 -1.69
C LYS A 639 21.24 -25.77 -2.03
N LEU A 640 22.38 -25.09 -2.08
CA LEU A 640 22.44 -23.64 -2.31
C LEU A 640 22.27 -23.24 -3.78
N GLY A 641 22.83 -24.03 -4.70
CA GLY A 641 22.89 -23.64 -6.11
C GLY A 641 23.65 -22.31 -6.28
N SER A 642 23.05 -21.35 -7.00
CA SER A 642 23.60 -19.98 -7.12
C SER A 642 23.23 -19.05 -5.96
N ASN A 643 22.44 -19.52 -5.00
CA ASN A 643 21.88 -18.71 -3.93
C ASN A 643 22.73 -18.76 -2.67
N ASN A 644 22.70 -17.68 -1.88
CA ASN A 644 23.40 -17.56 -0.61
C ASN A 644 22.46 -17.83 0.58
N LEU A 645 23.00 -18.45 1.61
CA LEU A 645 22.37 -18.60 2.91
C LEU A 645 23.10 -17.73 3.92
N THR A 646 22.41 -16.81 4.60
CA THR A 646 23.00 -16.02 5.69
C THR A 646 22.37 -16.43 7.02
N THR A 647 23.18 -16.76 8.03
CA THR A 647 22.69 -17.15 9.36
C THR A 647 23.61 -16.72 10.51
N SER A 648 23.05 -16.51 11.70
CA SER A 648 23.84 -16.22 12.90
C SER A 648 24.54 -17.47 13.44
N SER A 649 23.97 -18.66 13.24
CA SER A 649 24.57 -19.92 13.65
C SER A 649 24.13 -21.10 12.79
N VAL A 650 24.95 -22.15 12.80
CA VAL A 650 24.69 -23.44 12.16
C VAL A 650 25.00 -24.54 13.15
N ALA A 651 24.28 -25.66 13.08
CA ALA A 651 24.54 -26.82 13.92
C ALA A 651 24.11 -28.13 13.27
N GLY A 652 24.55 -29.23 13.88
CA GLY A 652 24.35 -30.58 13.36
C GLY A 652 25.26 -30.86 12.17
N GLY A 653 24.77 -31.69 11.27
CA GLY A 653 25.45 -32.08 10.05
C GLY A 653 26.32 -33.34 10.15
N GLY A 654 26.56 -33.95 8.99
CA GLY A 654 27.25 -35.23 8.82
C GLY A 654 27.29 -35.64 7.35
N SER A 655 27.77 -36.85 7.06
CA SER A 655 27.94 -37.35 5.68
C SER A 655 26.66 -37.40 4.85
N THR A 656 25.49 -37.48 5.48
CA THR A 656 24.16 -37.49 4.84
C THR A 656 23.35 -36.20 5.08
N SER A 657 23.89 -35.24 5.85
CA SER A 657 23.19 -34.03 6.26
C SER A 657 24.14 -32.84 6.24
N TYR A 658 24.12 -32.02 5.20
CA TYR A 658 25.01 -30.86 5.11
C TYR A 658 24.49 -29.81 4.13
N ILE A 659 25.05 -28.61 4.21
CA ILE A 659 24.79 -27.52 3.30
C ILE A 659 25.61 -27.76 2.03
N GLN A 660 24.93 -28.15 0.94
CA GLN A 660 25.56 -28.46 -0.33
C GLN A 660 25.77 -27.18 -1.13
N THR A 661 27.03 -26.81 -1.28
CA THR A 661 27.50 -25.64 -2.03
C THR A 661 27.54 -25.93 -3.53
N ALA A 662 27.66 -24.90 -4.37
CA ALA A 662 27.83 -25.04 -5.82
C ALA A 662 28.86 -24.04 -6.37
N ALA A 663 28.79 -23.69 -7.66
CA ALA A 663 29.77 -22.81 -8.29
C ALA A 663 29.78 -21.37 -7.74
N ALA A 664 28.67 -20.86 -7.19
CA ALA A 664 28.56 -19.47 -6.73
C ALA A 664 27.94 -19.31 -5.32
N GLY A 665 26.96 -20.14 -4.93
CA GLY A 665 26.28 -20.02 -3.64
C GLY A 665 27.15 -20.42 -2.43
N ALA A 666 27.11 -19.59 -1.39
CA ALA A 666 27.86 -19.76 -0.14
C ALA A 666 26.95 -19.66 1.10
N VAL A 667 27.40 -20.23 2.22
CA VAL A 667 26.78 -20.00 3.53
C VAL A 667 27.59 -18.96 4.30
N THR A 668 26.97 -17.84 4.64
CA THR A 668 27.52 -16.79 5.50
C THR A 668 27.10 -17.04 6.94
N VAL A 669 28.08 -17.25 7.82
CA VAL A 669 27.87 -17.42 9.26
C VAL A 669 28.50 -16.28 10.06
N THR A 670 27.80 -15.78 11.08
CA THR A 670 28.38 -14.84 12.05
C THR A 670 29.13 -15.62 13.14
N VAL A 671 30.38 -15.24 13.43
CA VAL A 671 31.21 -15.81 14.49
C VAL A 671 31.66 -14.70 15.43
N ASN A 672 31.15 -14.73 16.66
CA ASN A 672 31.49 -13.76 17.69
C ASN A 672 32.98 -13.80 18.07
N ALA A 673 33.49 -12.70 18.62
CA ALA A 673 34.87 -12.63 19.12
C ALA A 673 35.15 -13.74 20.15
N GLY A 674 36.25 -14.47 19.97
CA GLY A 674 36.65 -15.61 20.79
C GLY A 674 35.79 -16.88 20.62
N ALA A 675 34.79 -16.87 19.73
CA ALA A 675 33.93 -18.02 19.46
C ALA A 675 34.45 -18.87 18.30
N GLN A 676 33.93 -20.10 18.24
CA GLN A 676 34.18 -21.03 17.13
C GLN A 676 32.87 -21.59 16.59
N VAL A 677 32.85 -21.91 15.30
CA VAL A 677 31.73 -22.57 14.62
C VAL A 677 32.26 -23.69 13.72
N LEU A 678 31.57 -24.83 13.70
CA LEU A 678 31.78 -25.87 12.68
C LEU A 678 30.73 -25.66 11.60
N VAL A 679 31.17 -25.27 10.40
CA VAL A 679 30.26 -25.03 9.27
C VAL A 679 30.05 -26.35 8.52
N PRO A 680 28.83 -26.93 8.52
CA PRO A 680 28.59 -28.24 7.94
C PRO A 680 28.37 -28.12 6.43
N VAL A 681 29.44 -27.86 5.68
CA VAL A 681 29.41 -27.68 4.22
C VAL A 681 29.95 -28.89 3.45
N GLY A 682 29.57 -28.98 2.19
CA GLY A 682 30.08 -29.97 1.25
C GLY A 682 29.72 -29.64 -0.19
N ARG A 683 30.17 -30.46 -1.14
CA ARG A 683 29.78 -30.38 -2.56
C ARG A 683 29.42 -31.76 -3.10
N SER A 684 30.40 -32.57 -3.51
CA SER A 684 30.17 -34.00 -3.79
C SER A 684 30.14 -34.85 -2.51
N ALA A 685 30.83 -34.41 -1.46
CA ALA A 685 30.89 -35.04 -0.15
C ALA A 685 30.89 -33.99 0.97
N TYR A 686 30.71 -34.45 2.21
CA TYR A 686 30.77 -33.62 3.41
C TYR A 686 32.22 -33.26 3.74
N ASN A 687 32.51 -31.96 3.84
CA ASN A 687 33.86 -31.40 4.02
C ASN A 687 33.81 -30.16 4.93
N PRO A 688 33.42 -30.33 6.21
CA PRO A 688 33.18 -29.19 7.09
C PRO A 688 34.47 -28.43 7.41
N VAL A 689 34.32 -27.16 7.74
CA VAL A 689 35.43 -26.33 8.23
C VAL A 689 35.05 -25.73 9.58
N ARG A 690 35.94 -25.86 10.56
CA ARG A 690 35.83 -25.12 11.82
C ARG A 690 36.52 -23.77 11.66
N ILE A 691 35.87 -22.71 12.09
CA ILE A 691 36.41 -21.35 12.08
C ILE A 691 36.38 -20.85 13.52
N THR A 692 37.52 -20.42 14.04
CA THR A 692 37.63 -19.70 15.32
C THR A 692 38.01 -18.26 15.03
N ASN A 693 37.21 -17.31 15.52
CA ASN A 693 37.47 -15.88 15.34
C ASN A 693 38.22 -15.33 16.56
N ASN A 694 39.53 -15.11 16.44
CA ASN A 694 40.33 -14.50 17.51
C ASN A 694 40.44 -12.97 17.38
N ASN A 695 39.74 -12.34 16.43
CA ASN A 695 39.63 -10.89 16.39
C ASN A 695 38.80 -10.37 17.58
N ALA A 696 38.99 -9.09 17.91
CA ALA A 696 38.27 -8.42 18.99
C ALA A 696 36.77 -8.18 18.70
N ALA A 697 36.35 -8.29 17.44
CA ALA A 697 34.97 -8.06 16.99
C ALA A 697 34.37 -9.32 16.35
N ALA A 698 33.04 -9.42 16.35
CA ALA A 698 32.33 -10.45 15.61
C ALA A 698 32.52 -10.28 14.10
N ASP A 699 32.62 -11.39 13.39
CA ASP A 699 32.91 -11.41 11.96
C ASP A 699 31.96 -12.34 11.20
N GLN A 700 31.70 -12.02 9.93
CA GLN A 700 30.93 -12.86 9.03
C GLN A 700 31.85 -13.59 8.05
N PHE A 701 31.64 -14.91 7.92
CA PHE A 701 32.41 -15.79 7.04
C PHE A 701 31.48 -16.44 6.03
N ALA A 702 31.62 -16.08 4.75
CA ALA A 702 30.95 -16.75 3.63
C ALA A 702 31.77 -17.95 3.19
N VAL A 703 31.23 -19.16 3.36
CA VAL A 703 31.93 -20.43 3.15
C VAL A 703 31.32 -21.20 1.98
N ARG A 704 32.16 -21.63 1.04
CA ARG A 704 31.82 -22.62 -0.01
C ARG A 704 32.96 -23.59 -0.24
N VAL A 705 32.65 -24.80 -0.73
CA VAL A 705 33.63 -25.86 -0.99
C VAL A 705 33.59 -26.29 -2.46
N LEU A 706 34.76 -26.53 -3.04
CA LEU A 706 34.91 -27.10 -4.38
C LEU A 706 35.52 -28.50 -4.29
N ASP A 707 35.16 -29.37 -5.24
CA ASP A 707 35.61 -30.76 -5.28
C ASP A 707 37.08 -30.93 -5.74
N GLU A 708 37.75 -29.84 -6.10
CA GLU A 708 39.11 -29.87 -6.60
C GLU A 708 39.81 -28.53 -6.40
N VAL A 709 41.15 -28.55 -6.46
CA VAL A 709 42.00 -27.36 -6.46
C VAL A 709 42.34 -26.97 -7.89
N TYR A 710 42.00 -25.74 -8.27
CA TYR A 710 42.25 -25.21 -9.60
C TYR A 710 43.38 -24.19 -9.60
N ARG A 711 44.02 -23.98 -10.76
CA ARG A 711 45.14 -23.03 -10.89
C ARG A 711 44.78 -21.59 -10.51
N ASN A 712 43.53 -21.19 -10.72
CA ASN A 712 43.07 -19.81 -10.51
C ASN A 712 42.02 -19.74 -9.38
N SER A 713 42.31 -20.33 -8.22
CA SER A 713 41.42 -20.39 -7.05
C SER A 713 40.15 -21.22 -7.27
N THR A 714 39.13 -20.69 -7.94
CA THR A 714 37.82 -21.37 -8.12
C THR A 714 37.51 -21.76 -9.55
N ASP A 715 38.40 -21.45 -10.49
CA ASP A 715 38.30 -21.81 -11.90
C ASP A 715 39.66 -22.17 -12.53
N GLY A 716 39.64 -22.55 -13.81
CA GLY A 716 40.82 -22.97 -14.58
C GLY A 716 41.03 -24.48 -14.60
N THR A 717 42.23 -24.91 -15.00
CA THR A 717 42.59 -26.34 -15.02
C THR A 717 42.82 -26.86 -13.61
N ALA A 718 42.36 -28.07 -13.32
CA ALA A 718 42.67 -28.76 -12.07
C ALA A 718 44.20 -28.92 -11.93
N MET A 719 44.69 -28.76 -10.71
CA MET A 719 46.09 -29.01 -10.37
C MET A 719 46.40 -30.51 -10.45
N THR A 720 47.65 -30.85 -10.77
CA THR A 720 48.13 -32.24 -10.86
C THR A 720 49.14 -32.57 -9.75
N GLU A 721 49.62 -31.54 -9.05
CA GLU A 721 50.52 -31.65 -7.92
C GLU A 721 49.85 -32.30 -6.70
N ALA A 722 50.67 -32.73 -5.72
CA ALA A 722 50.21 -33.36 -4.50
C ALA A 722 49.35 -32.41 -3.66
N ARG A 723 48.06 -32.74 -3.50
CA ARG A 723 47.06 -31.87 -2.86
C ARG A 723 45.94 -32.67 -2.19
N ILE A 724 45.25 -32.06 -1.25
CA ILE A 724 43.91 -32.51 -0.86
C ILE A 724 42.94 -31.96 -1.91
N ARG A 725 42.12 -32.83 -2.52
CA ARG A 725 41.20 -32.47 -3.60
C ARG A 725 40.00 -31.68 -3.11
N ARG A 726 40.23 -30.57 -2.42
CA ARG A 726 39.23 -29.65 -1.92
C ARG A 726 39.79 -28.24 -1.87
N THR A 727 38.99 -27.28 -2.31
CA THR A 727 39.23 -25.86 -2.06
C THR A 727 38.13 -25.35 -1.15
N TRP A 728 38.53 -24.80 0.00
CA TRP A 728 37.63 -24.05 0.87
C TRP A 728 37.75 -22.59 0.49
N ASN A 729 36.69 -22.03 -0.07
CA ASN A 729 36.61 -20.60 -0.33
C ASN A 729 35.84 -19.97 0.83
N ILE A 730 36.57 -19.21 1.65
CA ILE A 730 36.11 -18.58 2.88
C ILE A 730 36.36 -17.08 2.74
N VAL A 731 35.31 -16.32 2.47
CA VAL A 731 35.36 -14.87 2.27
C VAL A 731 34.91 -14.18 3.56
N LYS A 732 35.65 -13.15 3.99
CA LYS A 732 35.32 -12.25 5.10
C LYS A 732 35.64 -10.81 4.72
N SER A 733 34.91 -9.85 5.29
CA SER A 733 35.25 -8.43 5.27
C SER A 733 36.06 -8.02 6.53
N GLY A 734 36.98 -7.07 6.38
CA GLY A 734 37.78 -6.54 7.50
C GLY A 734 39.10 -7.29 7.74
N THR A 735 39.98 -6.70 8.54
CA THR A 735 41.32 -7.24 8.82
C THR A 735 41.27 -8.41 9.81
N ASN A 736 42.28 -9.27 9.76
CA ASN A 736 42.44 -10.44 10.63
C ASN A 736 43.49 -10.17 11.72
N THR A 737 43.40 -9.03 12.42
CA THR A 737 44.44 -8.55 13.36
C THR A 737 44.66 -9.46 14.57
N GLY A 738 43.61 -10.13 15.07
CA GLY A 738 43.72 -11.15 16.12
C GLY A 738 44.02 -12.56 15.60
N GLY A 739 43.94 -12.76 14.28
CA GLY A 739 44.13 -14.04 13.61
C GLY A 739 42.85 -14.89 13.56
N ILE A 740 42.72 -15.70 12.52
CA ILE A 740 41.65 -16.68 12.38
C ILE A 740 42.25 -18.09 12.43
N ASP A 741 41.65 -18.98 13.21
CA ASP A 741 42.04 -20.39 13.19
C ASP A 741 41.07 -21.18 12.31
N PHE A 742 41.62 -22.08 11.50
CA PHE A 742 40.86 -22.98 10.63
C PHE A 742 41.16 -24.43 10.99
N GLU A 743 40.12 -25.27 10.98
CA GLU A 743 40.24 -26.73 10.96
C GLU A 743 39.54 -27.27 9.70
N PHE A 744 40.32 -27.71 8.73
CA PHE A 744 39.81 -28.26 7.47
C PHE A 744 39.65 -29.77 7.59
N ASN A 745 38.49 -30.30 7.18
CA ASN A 745 38.17 -31.73 7.26
C ASN A 745 37.83 -32.31 5.87
N TRP A 746 38.45 -33.44 5.52
CA TRP A 746 38.26 -34.12 4.24
C TRP A 746 38.02 -35.62 4.39
N ASN A 747 37.61 -36.29 3.32
CA ASN A 747 37.40 -37.73 3.30
C ASN A 747 38.69 -38.45 2.83
N ALA A 748 38.96 -39.65 3.33
CA ALA A 748 40.24 -40.35 3.09
C ALA A 748 40.63 -40.46 1.59
N GLY A 749 39.66 -40.69 0.71
CA GLY A 749 39.88 -40.79 -0.74
C GLY A 749 40.21 -39.47 -1.44
N GLU A 750 40.12 -38.32 -0.76
CA GLU A 750 40.35 -37.00 -1.34
C GLU A 750 41.83 -36.58 -1.28
N ASN A 751 42.66 -37.30 -0.53
CA ASN A 751 44.10 -37.04 -0.49
C ASN A 751 44.79 -37.59 -1.75
N SER A 752 45.36 -36.69 -2.57
CA SER A 752 46.15 -37.03 -3.75
C SER A 752 47.63 -36.76 -3.47
N GLY A 753 48.27 -37.64 -2.69
CA GLY A 753 49.73 -37.64 -2.50
C GLY A 753 50.28 -36.67 -1.43
N VAL A 754 49.44 -36.10 -0.57
CA VAL A 754 49.86 -35.24 0.54
C VAL A 754 50.24 -36.07 1.76
N SER A 755 51.50 -36.02 2.17
CA SER A 755 52.03 -36.66 3.38
C SER A 755 52.27 -35.67 4.52
N THR A 756 52.55 -34.39 4.19
CA THR A 756 52.84 -33.34 5.16
C THR A 756 52.03 -32.08 4.80
N PRO A 757 50.74 -32.01 5.15
CA PRO A 757 49.87 -30.92 4.73
C PRO A 757 50.36 -29.56 5.23
N SER A 758 50.24 -28.54 4.41
CA SER A 758 50.47 -27.13 4.73
C SER A 758 49.36 -26.28 4.13
N LEU A 759 48.98 -25.19 4.80
CA LEU A 759 47.98 -24.25 4.29
C LEU A 759 48.57 -23.39 3.18
N TYR A 760 47.84 -23.31 2.07
CA TYR A 760 48.08 -22.34 1.02
C TYR A 760 46.83 -21.50 0.82
N ASP A 761 47.01 -20.21 0.62
CA ASP A 761 45.95 -19.31 0.19
C ASP A 761 46.19 -18.87 -1.26
N TYR A 762 45.16 -18.31 -1.90
CA TYR A 762 45.28 -17.81 -3.27
C TYR A 762 45.39 -16.28 -3.30
N ALA A 763 46.53 -15.76 -3.78
CA ALA A 763 46.79 -14.35 -4.00
C ALA A 763 47.56 -14.14 -5.33
N GLY A 764 46.85 -14.27 -6.45
CA GLY A 764 47.47 -14.29 -7.80
C GLY A 764 48.19 -15.60 -8.14
N GLY A 765 48.16 -16.57 -7.21
CA GLY A 765 48.75 -17.89 -7.24
C GLY A 765 48.59 -18.53 -5.86
N TRP A 766 48.83 -19.84 -5.75
CA TRP A 766 48.79 -20.54 -4.46
C TRP A 766 50.07 -20.26 -3.66
N ILE A 767 49.94 -19.52 -2.56
CA ILE A 767 51.05 -19.09 -1.70
C ILE A 767 50.97 -19.82 -0.36
N LYS A 768 52.09 -20.40 0.05
CA LYS A 768 52.20 -21.09 1.34
C LYS A 768 52.11 -20.10 2.49
N GLN A 769 51.28 -20.41 3.46
CA GLN A 769 51.13 -19.60 4.67
C GLN A 769 52.15 -20.02 5.74
N THR A 770 52.97 -19.06 6.21
CA THR A 770 54.08 -19.30 7.16
C THR A 770 54.01 -18.47 8.43
N ALA A 771 53.11 -17.48 8.50
CA ALA A 771 53.00 -16.57 9.66
C ALA A 771 52.29 -17.20 10.87
N GLY A 772 51.52 -18.26 10.66
CA GLY A 772 50.78 -19.00 11.68
C GLY A 772 51.32 -20.42 11.88
N THR A 773 50.65 -21.20 12.71
CA THR A 773 51.06 -22.58 13.03
C THR A 773 50.12 -23.60 12.38
N GLY A 774 50.65 -24.41 11.46
CA GLY A 774 49.95 -25.52 10.82
C GLY A 774 50.25 -26.86 11.50
N SER A 775 49.25 -27.71 11.72
CA SER A 775 49.43 -29.04 12.29
C SER A 775 48.36 -30.03 11.80
N PRO A 776 48.73 -31.22 11.30
CA PRO A 776 47.76 -32.29 11.06
C PRO A 776 47.16 -32.75 12.39
N LEU A 777 45.83 -32.86 12.47
CA LEU A 777 45.13 -33.37 13.66
C LEU A 777 44.78 -34.85 13.52
N SER A 778 44.56 -35.30 12.29
CA SER A 778 44.31 -36.70 11.92
C SER A 778 44.75 -36.94 10.47
N SER A 779 44.56 -38.16 9.97
CA SER A 779 44.75 -38.47 8.54
C SER A 779 43.81 -37.72 7.59
N THR A 780 42.76 -37.10 8.13
CA THR A 780 41.65 -36.46 7.39
C THR A 780 41.34 -35.05 7.88
N SER A 781 42.21 -34.46 8.70
CA SER A 781 42.01 -33.10 9.19
C SER A 781 43.32 -32.36 9.46
N PHE A 782 43.30 -31.05 9.19
CA PHE A 782 44.45 -30.15 9.34
C PHE A 782 44.00 -28.85 9.99
N ARG A 783 44.74 -28.42 11.01
CA ARG A 783 44.52 -27.16 11.70
C ARG A 783 45.58 -26.13 11.33
N TYR A 784 45.15 -24.89 11.11
CA TYR A 784 46.03 -23.74 10.97
C TYR A 784 45.60 -22.65 11.95
N GLN A 785 46.52 -22.14 12.76
CA GLN A 785 46.23 -21.15 13.79
C GLN A 785 46.91 -19.81 13.50
N GLY A 786 46.18 -18.72 13.71
CA GLY A 786 46.69 -17.35 13.55
C GLY A 786 46.78 -16.88 12.11
N TYR A 787 45.84 -17.25 11.23
CA TYR A 787 45.80 -16.71 9.87
C TYR A 787 45.44 -15.22 9.87
N GLN A 788 46.32 -14.36 9.34
CA GLN A 788 46.14 -12.91 9.27
C GLN A 788 45.99 -12.37 7.83
N GLY A 789 46.06 -13.24 6.82
CA GLY A 789 45.95 -12.85 5.41
C GLY A 789 44.55 -12.37 5.01
N SER A 790 44.42 -11.78 3.82
CA SER A 790 43.14 -11.27 3.27
C SER A 790 42.53 -12.15 2.18
N SER A 791 43.17 -13.27 1.84
CA SER A 791 42.75 -14.17 0.77
C SER A 791 41.49 -14.95 1.11
N ALA A 792 40.72 -15.27 0.07
CA ALA A 792 39.42 -15.91 0.18
C ALA A 792 39.41 -17.41 -0.15
N SER A 793 40.51 -18.00 -0.64
CA SER A 793 40.54 -19.40 -1.07
C SER A 793 41.72 -20.12 -0.48
N PHE A 794 41.46 -21.33 0.03
CA PHE A 794 42.40 -22.13 0.77
C PHE A 794 42.47 -23.54 0.19
N ALA A 795 43.70 -24.06 0.10
CA ALA A 795 43.98 -25.43 -0.31
C ALA A 795 45.11 -26.00 0.55
N LEU A 796 45.22 -27.32 0.57
CA LEU A 796 46.27 -28.03 1.31
C LEU A 796 47.17 -28.79 0.33
N PHE A 797 48.46 -28.50 0.39
CA PHE A 797 49.51 -29.17 -0.41
C PHE A 797 50.59 -29.75 0.51
N ASN A 798 51.55 -30.49 -0.06
CA ASN A 798 52.73 -30.92 0.66
C ASN A 798 53.59 -29.74 1.13
N ASN A 799 54.26 -29.93 2.27
CA ASN A 799 55.27 -29.05 2.82
C ASN A 799 56.55 -29.09 1.97
N ALA A 800 56.49 -28.59 0.73
CA ALA A 800 57.67 -28.36 -0.08
C ALA A 800 58.36 -27.09 0.40
N ILE A 801 59.57 -27.22 0.95
CA ILE A 801 60.51 -26.11 1.09
C ILE A 801 61.04 -25.83 -0.32
N THR A 802 60.67 -24.69 -0.91
CA THR A 802 61.32 -24.20 -2.13
C THR A 802 61.78 -22.77 -1.89
N LEU A 803 63.09 -22.55 -1.85
CA LEU A 803 63.72 -21.26 -2.11
C LEU A 803 64.62 -21.40 -3.35
N PRO A 804 64.63 -20.44 -4.30
CA PRO A 804 65.41 -20.49 -5.55
C PRO A 804 66.94 -20.54 -5.34
N VAL A 805 67.70 -20.95 -6.38
CA VAL A 805 69.17 -20.80 -6.50
C VAL A 805 69.62 -19.40 -6.09
N VAL A 806 70.69 -19.33 -5.29
CA VAL A 806 71.33 -18.06 -4.91
C VAL A 806 72.57 -17.84 -5.77
N TRP A 807 72.52 -16.82 -6.66
CA TRP A 807 73.63 -16.43 -7.53
C TRP A 807 74.74 -15.73 -6.73
N GLU A 808 75.98 -16.21 -6.86
CA GLU A 808 77.15 -15.56 -6.25
C GLU A 808 77.82 -14.59 -7.25
N SER A 809 78.02 -15.01 -8.50
CA SER A 809 78.56 -14.13 -9.54
C SER A 809 78.24 -14.60 -10.95
N PHE A 810 78.26 -13.65 -11.90
CA PHE A 810 78.27 -13.90 -13.34
C PHE A 810 79.07 -12.81 -14.05
N THR A 811 80.07 -13.23 -14.84
CA THR A 811 81.00 -12.33 -15.54
C THR A 811 81.24 -12.79 -16.97
N VAL A 812 81.57 -11.84 -17.84
CA VAL A 812 81.94 -12.10 -19.24
C VAL A 812 83.22 -11.35 -19.59
N LYS A 813 84.13 -11.97 -20.34
CA LYS A 813 85.41 -11.36 -20.74
C LYS A 813 85.83 -11.81 -22.13
N LYS A 814 86.54 -10.95 -22.86
CA LYS A 814 87.08 -11.26 -24.19
C LYS A 814 88.31 -12.15 -24.04
N VAL A 815 88.39 -13.21 -24.84
CA VAL A 815 89.56 -14.10 -24.94
C VAL A 815 89.94 -14.29 -26.40
N ASN A 816 91.14 -14.80 -26.69
CA ASN A 816 91.64 -14.95 -28.06
C ASN A 816 90.74 -15.84 -28.97
N SER A 817 89.90 -16.68 -28.36
CA SER A 817 89.01 -17.62 -29.02
C SER A 817 87.52 -17.24 -28.98
N GLY A 818 87.16 -16.03 -28.50
CA GLY A 818 85.77 -15.56 -28.40
C GLY A 818 85.44 -14.81 -27.11
N VAL A 819 84.25 -15.04 -26.54
CA VAL A 819 83.82 -14.50 -25.24
C VAL A 819 83.73 -15.61 -24.22
N GLN A 820 84.46 -15.48 -23.12
CA GLN A 820 84.40 -16.38 -21.97
C GLN A 820 83.34 -15.90 -20.98
N LEU A 821 82.44 -16.79 -20.58
CA LEU A 821 81.42 -16.59 -19.58
C LEU A 821 81.72 -17.46 -18.36
N ASP A 822 81.77 -16.86 -17.18
CA ASP A 822 82.05 -17.53 -15.91
C ASP A 822 80.93 -17.20 -14.90
N TRP A 823 80.26 -18.20 -14.33
CA TRP A 823 79.25 -18.01 -13.27
C TRP A 823 79.45 -18.93 -12.08
N LYS A 824 78.99 -18.47 -10.91
CA LYS A 824 79.07 -19.18 -9.65
C LYS A 824 77.75 -19.12 -8.89
N THR A 825 77.29 -20.27 -8.42
CA THR A 825 76.12 -20.43 -7.53
C THR A 825 76.63 -20.64 -6.11
N ALA A 826 75.96 -20.06 -5.11
CA ALA A 826 76.28 -20.31 -3.70
C ALA A 826 75.69 -21.65 -3.21
N SER A 827 74.52 -22.00 -3.74
CA SER A 827 73.83 -23.28 -3.60
C SER A 827 72.88 -23.53 -4.77
N GLU A 828 72.58 -24.80 -5.04
CA GLU A 828 71.62 -25.26 -6.03
C GLU A 828 70.65 -26.24 -5.38
N LEU A 829 69.37 -26.19 -5.76
CA LEU A 829 68.35 -27.08 -5.23
C LEU A 829 67.44 -27.49 -6.38
N ASN A 830 67.44 -28.78 -6.72
CA ASN A 830 66.70 -29.35 -7.84
C ASN A 830 66.97 -28.66 -9.18
N SER A 831 68.16 -28.09 -9.38
CA SER A 831 68.53 -27.44 -10.63
C SER A 831 68.83 -28.48 -11.70
N LEU A 832 68.13 -28.40 -12.84
CA LEU A 832 68.28 -29.31 -13.96
C LEU A 832 69.46 -28.91 -14.85
N ASN A 833 69.45 -27.69 -15.37
CA ASN A 833 70.49 -27.17 -16.24
C ASN A 833 70.58 -25.64 -16.22
N PHE A 834 71.68 -25.13 -16.75
CA PHE A 834 71.92 -23.72 -17.04
C PHE A 834 71.94 -23.53 -18.56
N GLU A 835 70.99 -22.77 -19.08
CA GLU A 835 70.98 -22.29 -20.45
C GLU A 835 71.78 -20.99 -20.55
N VAL A 836 72.88 -21.02 -21.31
CA VAL A 836 73.62 -19.81 -21.65
C VAL A 836 72.89 -19.12 -22.79
N GLN A 837 72.46 -17.89 -22.56
CA GLN A 837 71.71 -17.12 -23.54
C GLN A 837 72.49 -15.91 -24.02
N GLN A 838 72.41 -15.64 -25.32
CA GLN A 838 73.00 -14.47 -25.99
C GLN A 838 71.90 -13.65 -26.66
N SER A 839 72.09 -12.33 -26.69
CA SER A 839 71.22 -11.37 -27.36
C SER A 839 72.04 -10.25 -28.01
N GLN A 840 71.52 -9.65 -29.08
CA GLN A 840 72.11 -8.48 -29.74
C GLN A 840 71.46 -7.16 -29.30
N ASP A 841 70.24 -7.22 -28.73
CA ASP A 841 69.43 -6.08 -28.32
C ASP A 841 69.08 -6.08 -26.82
N GLY A 842 69.43 -7.15 -26.09
CA GLY A 842 69.09 -7.35 -24.68
C GLY A 842 67.64 -7.79 -24.43
N ILE A 843 66.84 -7.96 -25.49
CA ILE A 843 65.40 -8.27 -25.44
C ILE A 843 65.14 -9.66 -26.03
N ASN A 844 65.67 -9.93 -27.22
CA ASN A 844 65.52 -11.20 -27.92
C ASN A 844 66.69 -12.12 -27.59
N TRP A 845 66.42 -13.17 -26.83
CA TRP A 845 67.44 -14.09 -26.31
C TRP A 845 67.39 -15.42 -27.05
N ARG A 846 68.55 -15.87 -27.53
CA ARG A 846 68.72 -17.24 -28.04
C ARG A 846 69.61 -18.03 -27.09
N THR A 847 69.25 -19.29 -26.83
CA THR A 847 70.10 -20.22 -26.09
C THR A 847 71.23 -20.69 -27.01
N ILE A 848 72.48 -20.46 -26.61
CA ILE A 848 73.68 -20.86 -27.36
C ILE A 848 74.25 -22.19 -26.89
N THR A 849 74.02 -22.55 -25.62
CA THR A 849 74.34 -23.87 -25.08
C THR A 849 73.52 -24.15 -23.81
N SER A 850 73.51 -25.42 -23.39
CA SER A 850 72.95 -25.86 -22.12
C SER A 850 74.00 -26.69 -21.37
N ILE A 851 74.25 -26.34 -20.12
CA ILE A 851 75.23 -27.01 -19.24
C ILE A 851 74.45 -27.62 -18.07
N ALA A 852 74.64 -28.92 -17.83
CA ALA A 852 74.00 -29.61 -16.72
C ALA A 852 74.38 -28.95 -15.38
N ALA A 853 73.39 -28.73 -14.52
CA ALA A 853 73.62 -28.23 -13.17
C ALA A 853 74.05 -29.40 -12.26
N ALA A 854 74.54 -29.10 -11.07
CA ALA A 854 74.94 -30.10 -10.08
C ALA A 854 73.74 -30.72 -9.34
N GLY A 855 72.51 -30.33 -9.69
CA GLY A 855 71.28 -30.83 -9.08
C GLY A 855 70.96 -30.11 -7.78
N THR A 856 71.25 -30.79 -6.66
CA THR A 856 71.04 -30.27 -5.31
C THR A 856 72.34 -30.26 -4.55
N ILE A 857 72.92 -29.09 -4.34
CA ILE A 857 74.18 -28.89 -3.64
C ILE A 857 74.13 -27.64 -2.76
N ASN A 858 74.65 -27.75 -1.54
CA ASN A 858 74.68 -26.64 -0.56
C ASN A 858 76.06 -25.96 -0.47
N THR A 859 76.90 -26.16 -1.49
CA THR A 859 78.25 -25.58 -1.58
C THR A 859 78.41 -24.88 -2.91
N ALA A 860 79.31 -23.90 -2.97
CA ALA A 860 79.40 -23.06 -4.14
C ALA A 860 79.96 -23.82 -5.35
N SER A 861 79.29 -23.73 -6.50
CA SER A 861 79.73 -24.37 -7.75
C SER A 861 80.03 -23.35 -8.82
N SER A 862 81.09 -23.62 -9.59
CA SER A 862 81.60 -22.73 -10.64
C SER A 862 81.46 -23.40 -11.99
N TYR A 863 80.96 -22.66 -12.96
CA TYR A 863 80.72 -23.11 -14.32
C TYR A 863 81.30 -22.09 -15.29
N ASN A 864 81.65 -22.57 -16.48
CA ASN A 864 82.23 -21.72 -17.50
C ASN A 864 81.85 -22.19 -18.91
N TYR A 865 81.82 -21.25 -19.85
CA TYR A 865 81.57 -21.52 -21.26
C TYR A 865 82.24 -20.45 -22.16
N THR A 866 82.86 -20.87 -23.26
CA THR A 866 83.41 -19.95 -24.27
C THR A 866 82.50 -19.90 -25.50
N ASP A 867 81.90 -18.75 -25.76
CA ASP A 867 81.22 -18.47 -27.03
C ASP A 867 82.25 -18.11 -28.11
N LYS A 868 82.44 -19.01 -29.10
CA LYS A 868 83.38 -18.84 -30.22
C LYS A 868 82.82 -18.01 -31.38
N ASN A 869 81.52 -17.73 -31.39
CA ASN A 869 80.86 -16.99 -32.46
C ASN A 869 80.02 -15.83 -31.90
N PRO A 870 80.63 -14.90 -31.13
CA PRO A 870 79.91 -13.76 -30.60
C PRO A 870 79.44 -12.82 -31.72
N PHE A 871 78.36 -12.08 -31.48
CA PHE A 871 77.96 -11.03 -32.43
C PHE A 871 79.06 -9.95 -32.53
N GLY A 872 79.32 -9.49 -33.74
CA GLY A 872 80.15 -8.31 -33.96
C GLY A 872 79.49 -7.06 -33.39
N GLY A 873 80.24 -6.23 -32.68
CA GLY A 873 79.71 -5.12 -31.89
C GLY A 873 79.27 -5.55 -30.48
N LEU A 874 78.21 -4.94 -29.95
CA LEU A 874 77.71 -5.27 -28.61
C LEU A 874 77.00 -6.63 -28.60
N SER A 875 77.41 -7.48 -27.66
CA SER A 875 76.78 -8.76 -27.32
C SER A 875 76.34 -8.75 -25.85
N TYR A 876 75.11 -9.19 -25.59
CA TYR A 876 74.53 -9.36 -24.26
C TYR A 876 74.44 -10.84 -23.91
N TYR A 877 74.72 -11.17 -22.66
CA TYR A 877 74.67 -12.53 -22.13
C TYR A 877 73.91 -12.59 -20.80
N ARG A 878 73.20 -13.69 -20.58
CA ARG A 878 72.62 -14.07 -19.28
C ARG A 878 72.57 -15.59 -19.16
N ILE A 879 72.46 -16.09 -17.94
CA ILE A 879 72.20 -17.49 -17.65
C ILE A 879 70.75 -17.64 -17.23
N ARG A 880 70.03 -18.57 -17.86
CA ARG A 880 68.73 -19.05 -17.40
C ARG A 880 68.95 -20.40 -16.72
N GLN A 881 68.69 -20.46 -15.43
CA GLN A 881 68.68 -21.70 -14.68
C GLN A 881 67.28 -22.31 -14.79
N ASN A 882 67.18 -23.60 -15.13
CA ASN A 882 65.93 -24.35 -15.10
C ASN A 882 66.00 -25.38 -13.97
N ASP A 883 64.91 -25.51 -13.21
CA ASP A 883 64.73 -26.53 -12.19
C ASP A 883 64.09 -27.79 -12.79
N ILE A 884 64.22 -28.91 -12.07
CA ILE A 884 63.56 -30.19 -12.39
C ILE A 884 62.03 -30.02 -12.39
N ASP A 885 61.50 -29.06 -11.63
CA ASP A 885 60.07 -28.70 -11.60
C ASP A 885 59.67 -27.67 -12.69
N LEU A 886 60.53 -27.44 -13.68
CA LEU A 886 60.37 -26.54 -14.82
C LEU A 886 60.24 -25.05 -14.47
N ARG A 887 60.51 -24.67 -13.22
CA ARG A 887 60.70 -23.26 -12.85
C ARG A 887 62.03 -22.77 -13.42
N SER A 888 62.13 -21.45 -13.62
CA SER A 888 63.38 -20.87 -14.08
C SER A 888 63.71 -19.56 -13.38
N SER A 889 65.01 -19.35 -13.15
CA SER A 889 65.58 -18.12 -12.61
C SER A 889 66.67 -17.58 -13.54
N TYR A 890 66.98 -16.29 -13.45
CA TYR A 890 67.96 -15.65 -14.34
C TYR A 890 69.09 -15.01 -13.55
N SER A 891 70.30 -15.07 -14.09
CA SER A 891 71.42 -14.24 -13.63
C SER A 891 71.20 -12.77 -14.00
N ALA A 892 72.07 -11.89 -13.48
CA ALA A 892 72.22 -10.56 -14.06
C ALA A 892 72.60 -10.65 -15.56
N VAL A 893 72.23 -9.64 -16.34
CA VAL A 893 72.71 -9.49 -17.73
C VAL A 893 74.11 -8.88 -17.73
N ARG A 894 74.98 -9.37 -18.63
CA ARG A 894 76.33 -8.85 -18.86
C ARG A 894 76.54 -8.52 -20.32
N THR A 895 77.29 -7.46 -20.59
CA THR A 895 77.48 -6.92 -21.95
C THR A 895 78.96 -6.84 -22.28
N ILE A 896 79.32 -7.12 -23.53
CA ILE A 896 80.68 -6.99 -24.05
C ILE A 896 80.68 -6.54 -25.51
N ASN A 897 81.68 -5.76 -25.93
CA ASN A 897 81.81 -5.28 -27.31
C ASN A 897 82.94 -6.03 -28.04
N ILE A 898 82.62 -6.67 -29.17
CA ILE A 898 83.54 -7.46 -30.00
C ILE A 898 83.72 -6.77 -31.36
N HIS A 899 84.80 -6.00 -31.51
CA HIS A 899 85.19 -5.45 -32.83
C HIS A 899 85.65 -6.59 -33.76
N ALA A 900 85.11 -6.63 -34.98
CA ALA A 900 85.35 -7.67 -35.99
C ALA A 900 86.85 -7.83 -36.33
N HIS A 901 87.30 -9.06 -36.54
CA HIS A 901 88.67 -9.39 -36.92
C HIS A 901 89.07 -8.84 -38.30
N GLU A 902 90.28 -8.26 -38.36
CA GLU A 902 91.03 -7.87 -39.57
C GLU A 902 91.19 -9.06 -40.56
N PRO A 903 90.95 -8.89 -41.88
CA PRO A 903 91.02 -9.98 -42.84
C PRO A 903 92.46 -10.45 -43.14
N ALA A 904 92.62 -11.76 -43.30
CA ALA A 904 93.90 -12.45 -43.40
C ALA A 904 94.53 -12.40 -44.82
N GLY A 905 95.82 -12.05 -44.89
CA GLY A 905 96.76 -12.58 -45.89
C GLY A 905 97.47 -11.54 -46.76
N LEU A 906 96.73 -10.75 -47.52
CA LEU A 906 97.27 -9.83 -48.53
C LEU A 906 96.34 -8.61 -48.68
N GLN A 907 96.90 -7.41 -48.58
CA GLN A 907 96.20 -6.15 -48.78
C GLN A 907 96.89 -5.36 -49.90
N VAL A 908 96.13 -4.90 -50.89
CA VAL A 908 96.63 -3.97 -51.90
C VAL A 908 96.50 -2.55 -51.36
N LEU A 909 97.61 -1.82 -51.32
CA LEU A 909 97.67 -0.45 -50.83
C LEU A 909 97.62 0.51 -52.04
N GLY A 910 96.48 1.17 -52.22
CA GLY A 910 96.27 2.14 -53.31
C GLY A 910 95.68 1.53 -54.58
N ASN A 911 94.43 1.07 -54.50
CA ASN A 911 93.62 0.69 -55.67
C ASN A 911 92.61 1.82 -55.99
N PRO A 912 92.62 2.43 -57.20
CA PRO A 912 93.39 2.08 -58.41
C PRO A 912 94.88 2.42 -58.33
N VAL A 913 95.72 1.53 -58.87
CA VAL A 913 97.18 1.74 -58.95
C VAL A 913 97.50 2.81 -59.98
N THR A 914 98.12 3.91 -59.54
CA THR A 914 98.58 5.01 -60.39
C THR A 914 100.11 5.11 -60.36
N GLY A 915 100.76 5.38 -61.50
CA GLY A 915 102.23 5.48 -61.57
C GLY A 915 103.01 4.19 -61.83
N LYS A 916 102.35 3.10 -62.27
CA LYS A 916 102.95 1.79 -62.63
C LYS A 916 103.68 1.04 -61.48
N GLN A 917 103.39 1.34 -60.22
CA GLN A 917 103.93 0.64 -59.05
C GLN A 917 102.80 0.12 -58.15
N LEU A 918 102.75 -1.19 -57.88
CA LEU A 918 101.70 -1.81 -57.06
C LEU A 918 102.25 -2.06 -55.65
N ARG A 919 101.71 -1.38 -54.64
CA ARG A 919 102.08 -1.65 -53.24
C ARG A 919 101.16 -2.70 -52.62
N VAL A 920 101.76 -3.67 -51.95
CA VAL A 920 101.04 -4.72 -51.22
C VAL A 920 101.59 -4.91 -49.82
N ARG A 921 100.72 -5.22 -48.86
CA ARG A 921 101.09 -5.62 -47.51
C ARG A 921 100.65 -7.06 -47.26
N LEU A 922 101.56 -7.88 -46.77
CA LEU A 922 101.31 -9.27 -46.45
C LEU A 922 101.48 -9.50 -44.95
N SER A 923 100.55 -10.24 -44.35
CA SER A 923 100.63 -10.60 -42.93
C SER A 923 101.47 -11.85 -42.66
N LYS A 924 101.89 -12.57 -43.72
CA LYS A 924 102.80 -13.73 -43.67
C LYS A 924 103.43 -13.95 -45.06
N ASP A 925 104.48 -14.76 -45.12
CA ASP A 925 105.09 -15.17 -46.38
C ASP A 925 104.08 -15.87 -47.29
N LEU A 926 103.86 -15.33 -48.48
CA LEU A 926 102.86 -15.82 -49.43
C LEU A 926 103.39 -15.74 -50.85
N MET A 927 102.90 -16.66 -51.66
CA MET A 927 103.10 -16.62 -53.10
C MET A 927 102.05 -15.66 -53.70
N VAL A 928 102.51 -14.58 -54.33
CA VAL A 928 101.66 -13.56 -54.96
C VAL A 928 101.74 -13.70 -56.47
N GLU A 929 100.57 -13.73 -57.11
CA GLU A 929 100.41 -13.80 -58.56
C GLU A 929 99.64 -12.59 -59.08
N MET A 930 100.06 -12.08 -60.23
CA MET A 930 99.36 -11.05 -60.99
C MET A 930 99.00 -11.61 -62.36
N THR A 931 97.72 -11.53 -62.70
CA THR A 931 97.15 -11.95 -63.98
C THR A 931 96.58 -10.74 -64.72
N SER A 932 96.54 -10.81 -66.05
CA SER A 932 95.81 -9.83 -66.87
C SER A 932 94.31 -10.08 -66.77
N ALA A 933 93.51 -9.11 -67.21
CA ALA A 933 92.05 -9.20 -67.14
C ALA A 933 91.46 -10.40 -67.93
N ASP A 934 92.18 -10.93 -68.92
CA ASP A 934 91.85 -12.16 -69.66
C ASP A 934 92.39 -13.44 -68.98
N GLY A 935 92.90 -13.35 -67.75
CA GLY A 935 93.27 -14.49 -66.91
C GLY A 935 94.67 -15.06 -67.16
N LYS A 936 95.49 -14.46 -68.03
CA LYS A 936 96.86 -14.90 -68.28
C LYS A 936 97.80 -14.43 -67.17
N GLN A 937 98.58 -15.34 -66.59
CA GLN A 937 99.59 -14.99 -65.59
C GLN A 937 100.66 -14.07 -66.20
N ILE A 938 100.82 -12.88 -65.61
CA ILE A 938 101.82 -11.87 -66.01
C ILE A 938 103.05 -11.95 -65.09
N TRP A 939 102.84 -12.20 -63.80
CA TRP A 939 103.90 -12.21 -62.81
C TRP A 939 103.56 -13.11 -61.62
N GLN A 940 104.57 -13.75 -61.03
CA GLN A 940 104.40 -14.59 -59.85
C GLN A 940 105.68 -14.61 -59.02
N LYS A 941 105.59 -14.37 -57.71
CA LYS A 941 106.73 -14.45 -56.79
C LYS A 941 106.31 -14.74 -55.36
N LYS A 942 107.14 -15.47 -54.63
CA LYS A 942 107.01 -15.59 -53.17
C LYS A 942 107.55 -14.33 -52.51
N LEU A 943 106.70 -13.64 -51.75
CA LEU A 943 107.03 -12.47 -50.95
C LEU A 943 106.95 -12.82 -49.46
N ALA A 944 107.86 -12.28 -48.67
CA ALA A 944 107.83 -12.45 -47.23
C ALA A 944 106.75 -11.56 -46.58
N ALA A 945 106.42 -11.81 -45.31
CA ALA A 945 105.58 -10.92 -44.52
C ALA A 945 106.14 -9.49 -44.51
N GLY A 946 105.28 -8.48 -44.65
CA GLY A 946 105.68 -7.07 -44.74
C GLY A 946 105.10 -6.34 -45.96
N GLU A 947 105.56 -5.11 -46.19
CA GLU A 947 105.17 -4.31 -47.36
C GLU A 947 106.17 -4.45 -48.52
N HIS A 948 105.64 -4.56 -49.73
CA HIS A 948 106.38 -4.68 -50.97
C HIS A 948 105.79 -3.73 -52.03
N VAL A 949 106.62 -3.32 -53.00
CA VAL A 949 106.26 -2.42 -54.12
C VAL A 949 106.59 -3.08 -55.46
#